data_AF-A0A1L9N1N0-F1
#
_entry.id   AF-A0A1L9N1N0-F1
#
_cell.length_a   1.000
_cell.length_b   1.000
_cell.length_c   1.000
_cell.angle_alpha   90.00
_cell.angle_beta   90.00
_cell.angle_gamma   90.00
#
_symmetry.space_group_name_H-M   'P 1'
#
loop_
_entity.id
_entity.type
_entity.pdbx_description
1 polymer ?
#
loop_
_entity_poly.entity_id
_entity_poly.type
_entity_poly.pdbx_seq_one_letter_code
_entity_poly.pdbx_strand_id
1 'polypeptide(L)'
;MKSASAFPKLSGDTKTKKDILEENTVLSDYLPQFWDSVIAKRYICAQKPSDFTLYEPQPGELTEHHSDRDCEKKNSKPIHLPFGDGGTTVSLTYRGECMQISRYLGCGQSSIFSIEHESLPVPFLAYRRNKSFTHMQRIGYGFGLGLEAPTLSHDLRIQWLRSRWPRLISEAEGWKLEQQWAVKEGVVIAHSRMHNKSNCESISTSLAKDLGFRIRELDFISRDCPFNDDDNDDQRYAEGAGPGGYGFVKIHEFPSKGLGAYRHKARRTEANDAEQPCQPDGVTVVVGFFVNGEPWTIDRIETEDIQIKPRGYTDLVVGYRLALISKQADNLALLTLTAKDLDINEYFSRTIGEGVSLPNEFPLGKRPLSKFFVERNVENILSVCMVPVSDDYIWDYEAAKKGREKGLAKDQILALTCGDLSGHQICHSASYFAFRFLVEVAENIPKDHGLRNRIRDACLGHLRWVLLKAEIREGKYARNYWISGRIMPPSIRLLNDGPTDTPFQILKAYEYHRVFDQTNNGSDVIDLLSEAGSGEGFAVVKWLQQLEQEDARNGCVWSHGRRVGMDYYRLDDQAWIWGSLKALSTMLKWNAETRKEGINRLARMYSQNGRMEYNQEEMTRLQQKYDPERKSRFEFHSRDTALFYQLGGHLFLDDMNAPWERTLNAQKLFPSKRDTESDNSLRYGLRLLMAVKGFSTNTLHQPAEALEEAQKFIKAGVLTNGLFSNNINDSSEAVPHDYYRDRNLHIPFVMLYIIWSTRDKVTPQKMHATMKDITTRQTIVMSR
;
A
#
# COMPACT_ATOMS: atom_id res chain seq x y z
N MET A 1 -20.89 -41.07 -30.39
CA MET A 1 -21.34 -42.28 -29.68
C MET A 1 -20.14 -43.22 -29.53
N LYS A 2 -19.73 -43.51 -28.28
CA LYS A 2 -18.78 -44.56 -27.82
C LYS A 2 -17.36 -44.54 -28.46
N SER A 3 -16.25 -44.88 -27.82
CA SER A 3 -15.79 -45.07 -26.45
C SER A 3 -14.27 -45.26 -26.52
N ALA A 4 -13.57 -44.89 -25.44
CA ALA A 4 -12.21 -45.21 -25.00
C ALA A 4 -11.31 -46.22 -25.76
N SER A 5 -10.02 -45.87 -25.81
CA SER A 5 -8.84 -46.76 -25.67
C SER A 5 -7.68 -45.90 -25.10
N ALA A 6 -7.27 -46.00 -23.84
CA ALA A 6 -6.49 -47.05 -23.16
C ALA A 6 -5.02 -47.12 -23.60
N PHE A 7 -4.11 -46.73 -22.70
CA PHE A 7 -2.68 -47.13 -22.64
C PHE A 7 -2.14 -46.84 -21.20
N PRO A 8 -1.09 -47.55 -20.72
CA PRO A 8 -1.26 -48.66 -19.76
C PRO A 8 -0.69 -48.41 -18.35
N LYS A 9 -1.18 -49.20 -17.39
CA LYS A 9 -0.64 -49.34 -16.04
C LYS A 9 0.71 -50.08 -16.07
N LEU A 10 1.72 -49.49 -15.45
CA LEU A 10 2.93 -50.18 -14.98
C LEU A 10 2.83 -50.32 -13.45
N SER A 11 2.64 -51.55 -13.00
CA SER A 11 2.74 -51.99 -11.62
C SER A 11 4.17 -52.41 -11.31
N GLY A 12 4.69 -52.01 -10.15
CA GLY A 12 5.99 -52.47 -9.63
C GLY A 12 6.30 -51.90 -8.25
N ASP A 13 5.80 -52.60 -7.23
CA ASP A 13 6.31 -52.80 -5.87
C ASP A 13 6.58 -51.63 -4.90
N THR A 14 5.58 -51.41 -4.04
CA THR A 14 5.62 -51.59 -2.57
C THR A 14 6.93 -51.25 -1.83
N LYS A 15 7.08 -49.97 -1.46
CA LYS A 15 7.58 -49.60 -0.14
C LYS A 15 6.44 -49.02 0.69
N THR A 16 6.15 -49.69 1.78
CA THR A 16 5.20 -49.35 2.84
C THR A 16 5.29 -47.87 3.22
N LYS A 17 4.37 -47.06 2.69
CA LYS A 17 3.99 -45.79 3.30
C LYS A 17 3.27 -46.14 4.60
N LYS A 18 3.84 -45.70 5.72
CA LYS A 18 3.09 -45.51 6.95
C LYS A 18 2.14 -44.35 6.62
N ASP A 19 0.91 -44.68 6.24
CA ASP A 19 -0.18 -43.70 6.21
C ASP A 19 -0.41 -43.26 7.67
N ILE A 20 0.24 -42.16 8.05
CA ILE A 20 -0.25 -41.34 9.14
C ILE A 20 -1.51 -40.71 8.55
N LEU A 21 -2.69 -41.22 8.92
CA LEU A 21 -3.92 -40.45 8.74
C LEU A 21 -3.69 -39.15 9.51
N GLU A 22 -3.50 -38.04 8.80
CA GLU A 22 -3.63 -36.72 9.43
C GLU A 22 -5.09 -36.60 9.87
N GLU A 23 -5.32 -36.49 11.18
CA GLU A 23 -6.67 -36.29 11.73
C GLU A 23 -7.21 -34.94 11.23
N ASN A 24 -8.47 -34.90 10.83
CA ASN A 24 -9.12 -33.65 10.40
C ASN A 24 -9.11 -32.65 11.56
N THR A 25 -8.82 -31.39 11.25
CA THR A 25 -8.88 -30.29 12.22
C THR A 25 -10.33 -30.07 12.64
N VAL A 26 -10.61 -30.06 13.95
CA VAL A 26 -11.95 -29.79 14.47
C VAL A 26 -11.94 -28.60 15.45
N LEU A 27 -13.02 -27.83 15.49
CA LEU A 27 -13.11 -26.65 16.36
C LEU A 27 -12.87 -26.97 17.84
N SER A 28 -13.25 -28.18 18.28
CA SER A 28 -13.07 -28.65 19.65
C SER A 28 -11.60 -28.71 20.08
N ASP A 29 -10.65 -28.80 19.15
CA ASP A 29 -9.22 -28.82 19.47
C ASP A 29 -8.72 -27.48 20.03
N TYR A 30 -9.48 -26.41 19.80
CA TYR A 30 -9.12 -25.03 20.16
C TYR A 30 -10.04 -24.41 21.22
N LEU A 31 -11.07 -25.15 21.64
CA LEU A 31 -12.08 -24.71 22.60
C LEU A 31 -11.99 -25.56 23.88
N PRO A 32 -11.39 -25.05 24.97
CA PRO A 32 -11.12 -25.85 26.17
C PRO A 32 -12.37 -26.40 26.87
N GLN A 33 -13.52 -25.72 26.74
CA GLN A 33 -14.81 -26.11 27.34
C GLN A 33 -15.99 -25.55 26.52
N PHE A 34 -17.08 -26.31 26.41
CA PHE A 34 -18.34 -25.82 25.82
C PHE A 34 -18.93 -24.75 26.74
N TRP A 35 -18.94 -23.50 26.31
CA TRP A 35 -19.66 -22.44 27.01
C TRP A 35 -21.16 -22.65 26.85
N ASP A 36 -21.87 -22.71 27.98
CA ASP A 36 -23.32 -22.61 27.97
C ASP A 36 -23.76 -21.27 27.34
N SER A 37 -24.83 -21.31 26.55
CA SER A 37 -25.35 -20.15 25.82
C SER A 37 -25.62 -18.94 26.73
N VAL A 38 -26.05 -19.15 27.98
CA VAL A 38 -26.33 -18.07 28.94
C VAL A 38 -25.05 -17.42 29.43
N ILE A 39 -24.01 -18.22 29.70
CA ILE A 39 -22.69 -17.72 30.11
C ILE A 39 -22.06 -16.94 28.96
N ALA A 40 -22.11 -17.48 27.74
CA ALA A 40 -21.60 -16.82 26.55
C ALA A 40 -22.30 -15.49 26.30
N LYS A 41 -23.64 -15.48 26.31
CA LYS A 41 -24.42 -14.25 26.14
C LYS A 41 -24.06 -13.22 27.21
N ARG A 42 -23.94 -13.64 28.48
CA ARG A 42 -23.52 -12.75 29.57
C ARG A 42 -22.15 -12.17 29.33
N TYR A 43 -21.16 -12.94 28.89
CA TYR A 43 -19.83 -12.42 28.59
C TYR A 43 -19.83 -11.44 27.41
N ILE A 44 -20.50 -11.82 26.31
CA ILE A 44 -20.63 -10.99 25.10
C ILE A 44 -21.29 -9.64 25.44
N CYS A 45 -22.28 -9.65 26.33
CA CYS A 45 -23.02 -8.46 26.75
C CYS A 45 -22.52 -7.83 28.07
N ALA A 46 -21.47 -8.38 28.71
CA ALA A 46 -21.12 -8.09 30.11
C ALA A 46 -20.83 -6.61 30.41
N GLN A 47 -20.56 -5.82 29.37
CA GLN A 47 -20.06 -4.45 29.51
C GLN A 47 -21.08 -3.36 29.12
N LYS A 48 -22.30 -3.69 28.67
CA LYS A 48 -23.43 -2.76 28.38
C LYS A 48 -24.69 -3.53 27.94
N PRO A 49 -25.93 -3.06 28.22
CA PRO A 49 -27.08 -3.39 27.38
C PRO A 49 -26.85 -2.73 26.02
N SER A 50 -26.77 -3.51 24.95
CA SER A 50 -26.22 -3.07 23.67
C SER A 50 -27.19 -2.20 22.86
N ASP A 51 -27.52 -1.00 23.32
CA ASP A 51 -28.16 0.01 22.45
C ASP A 51 -27.11 0.56 21.46
N PHE A 52 -26.81 -0.20 20.41
CA PHE A 52 -25.94 0.28 19.33
C PHE A 52 -26.66 1.41 18.60
N THR A 53 -26.12 2.61 18.71
CA THR A 53 -26.58 3.76 17.94
C THR A 53 -25.63 3.99 16.78
N LEU A 54 -26.15 4.11 15.56
CA LEU A 54 -25.34 4.54 14.42
C LEU A 54 -24.71 5.90 14.75
N TYR A 55 -23.42 6.06 14.48
CA TYR A 55 -22.72 7.33 14.73
C TYR A 55 -23.31 8.42 13.83
N GLU A 56 -23.71 9.52 14.46
CA GLU A 56 -24.15 10.74 13.78
C GLU A 56 -22.96 11.70 13.65
N PRO A 57 -22.44 11.91 12.43
CA PRO A 57 -21.27 12.74 12.22
C PRO A 57 -21.52 14.21 12.55
N GLN A 58 -20.53 14.86 13.15
CA GLN A 58 -20.59 16.29 13.41
C GLN A 58 -20.42 17.09 12.11
N PRO A 59 -20.92 18.34 12.04
CA PRO A 59 -20.71 19.20 10.88
C PRO A 59 -19.24 19.29 10.48
N GLY A 60 -18.94 18.95 9.23
CA GLY A 60 -17.57 18.99 8.68
C GLY A 60 -16.74 17.71 8.90
N GLU A 61 -17.25 16.69 9.60
CA GLU A 61 -16.57 15.39 9.68
C GLU A 61 -16.80 14.52 8.44
N LEU A 62 -17.94 14.69 7.78
CA LEU A 62 -18.23 14.02 6.52
C LEU A 62 -17.73 14.86 5.36
N THR A 63 -16.96 14.22 4.51
CA THR A 63 -16.66 14.75 3.19
C THR A 63 -17.56 14.04 2.19
N GLU A 64 -18.48 14.80 1.60
CA GLU A 64 -19.29 14.30 0.50
C GLU A 64 -18.46 14.24 -0.78
N HIS A 65 -18.47 13.08 -1.42
CA HIS A 65 -18.09 12.97 -2.81
C HIS A 65 -19.32 12.47 -3.57
N HIS A 66 -19.91 13.33 -4.40
CA HIS A 66 -21.06 12.93 -5.21
C HIS A 66 -20.62 11.87 -6.23
N SER A 67 -20.86 10.60 -5.92
CA SER A 67 -20.72 9.45 -6.83
C SER A 67 -21.70 9.57 -8.01
N ASP A 68 -22.90 10.10 -7.76
CA ASP A 68 -24.08 9.95 -8.62
C ASP A 68 -23.96 10.60 -10.01
N ARG A 69 -23.15 11.66 -10.18
CA ARG A 69 -22.98 12.27 -11.52
C ARG A 69 -22.06 11.47 -12.45
N ASP A 70 -21.33 10.50 -11.92
CA ASP A 70 -20.38 9.72 -12.71
C ASP A 70 -20.81 8.28 -12.91
N CYS A 71 -21.49 7.61 -11.95
CA CYS A 71 -21.91 6.22 -12.10
C CYS A 71 -23.08 5.96 -13.07
N GLU A 72 -23.89 6.98 -13.41
CA GLU A 72 -24.87 6.85 -14.52
C GLU A 72 -24.22 6.91 -15.91
N LYS A 73 -22.96 7.35 -16.02
CA LYS A 73 -22.22 7.18 -17.26
C LYS A 73 -21.81 5.71 -17.32
N LYS A 74 -22.16 5.01 -18.40
CA LYS A 74 -21.67 3.66 -18.75
C LYS A 74 -20.13 3.48 -18.71
N ASN A 75 -19.38 4.53 -18.37
CA ASN A 75 -17.92 4.63 -18.31
C ASN A 75 -17.37 5.04 -16.92
N SER A 76 -18.13 4.96 -15.81
CA SER A 76 -17.53 5.17 -14.49
C SER A 76 -16.57 4.03 -14.15
N LYS A 77 -15.31 4.38 -13.87
CA LYS A 77 -14.29 3.39 -13.48
C LYS A 77 -14.76 2.64 -12.22
N PRO A 78 -14.62 1.30 -12.15
CA PRO A 78 -14.90 0.53 -10.94
C PRO A 78 -14.04 1.04 -9.77
N ILE A 79 -14.62 1.10 -8.57
CA ILE A 79 -13.97 1.71 -7.40
C ILE A 79 -14.06 0.74 -6.24
N HIS A 80 -12.92 0.55 -5.58
CA HIS A 80 -12.88 -0.06 -4.26
C HIS A 80 -12.68 1.02 -3.19
N LEU A 81 -13.08 0.70 -1.97
CA LEU A 81 -13.02 1.62 -0.83
C LEU A 81 -12.00 1.06 0.18
N PRO A 82 -10.70 1.39 0.06
CA PRO A 82 -9.68 0.89 0.98
C PRO A 82 -9.63 1.75 2.25
N PHE A 83 -9.54 1.11 3.41
CA PHE A 83 -9.32 1.76 4.71
C PHE A 83 -8.64 0.79 5.68
N GLY A 84 -8.12 1.28 6.79
CA GLY A 84 -7.42 0.42 7.74
C GLY A 84 -7.08 1.13 9.03
N ASP A 85 -6.55 0.39 9.99
CA ASP A 85 -5.88 0.91 11.18
C ASP A 85 -4.90 -0.11 11.75
N GLY A 86 -3.76 0.38 12.25
CA GLY A 86 -2.87 -0.39 13.11
C GLY A 86 -2.39 -1.72 12.55
N GLY A 87 -2.32 -1.86 11.22
CA GLY A 87 -1.90 -3.08 10.52
C GLY A 87 -3.03 -4.01 10.09
N THR A 88 -4.30 -3.66 10.36
CA THR A 88 -5.48 -4.26 9.73
C THR A 88 -5.95 -3.38 8.58
N THR A 89 -6.13 -3.95 7.39
CA THR A 89 -6.59 -3.26 6.19
C THR A 89 -7.82 -3.94 5.61
N VAL A 90 -8.70 -3.16 5.01
CA VAL A 90 -9.97 -3.61 4.44
C VAL A 90 -10.12 -2.97 3.08
N SER A 91 -10.73 -3.70 2.16
CA SER A 91 -11.17 -3.15 0.88
C SER A 91 -12.55 -3.64 0.54
N LEU A 92 -13.43 -2.67 0.28
CA LEU A 92 -14.82 -2.92 -0.07
C LEU A 92 -15.05 -2.63 -1.55
N THR A 93 -16.11 -3.21 -2.11
CA THR A 93 -16.68 -2.73 -3.36
C THR A 93 -17.41 -1.40 -3.16
N TYR A 94 -17.84 -0.77 -4.25
CA TYR A 94 -18.67 0.42 -4.20
C TYR A 94 -20.03 0.20 -3.50
N ARG A 95 -20.49 -1.05 -3.37
CA ARG A 95 -21.72 -1.44 -2.65
C ARG A 95 -21.51 -1.73 -1.17
N GLY A 96 -20.27 -1.63 -0.69
CA GLY A 96 -19.95 -1.94 0.71
C GLY A 96 -19.65 -3.42 0.98
N GLU A 97 -19.63 -4.28 -0.04
CA GLU A 97 -19.28 -5.69 0.13
C GLU A 97 -17.78 -5.89 0.37
N CYS A 98 -17.38 -6.75 1.31
CA CYS A 98 -15.97 -7.02 1.61
C CYS A 98 -15.29 -7.78 0.47
N MET A 99 -14.22 -7.22 -0.07
CA MET A 99 -13.37 -7.92 -1.05
C MET A 99 -12.21 -8.65 -0.36
N GLN A 100 -11.57 -7.99 0.61
CA GLN A 100 -10.46 -8.53 1.37
C GLN A 100 -10.31 -7.79 2.70
N ILE A 101 -10.02 -8.54 3.77
CA ILE A 101 -9.54 -8.02 5.06
C ILE A 101 -8.15 -8.61 5.27
N SER A 102 -7.14 -7.80 5.55
CA SER A 102 -5.76 -8.29 5.78
C SER A 102 -5.24 -7.81 7.13
N ARG A 103 -4.36 -8.59 7.75
CA ARG A 103 -3.72 -8.21 8.99
C ARG A 103 -2.31 -8.76 9.11
N TYR A 104 -1.39 -7.94 9.60
CA TYR A 104 -0.05 -8.38 10.02
C TYR A 104 -0.13 -9.15 11.35
N LEU A 105 0.43 -10.36 11.38
CA LEU A 105 0.43 -11.26 12.56
C LEU A 105 1.82 -11.64 13.09
N GLY A 106 2.90 -11.23 12.41
CA GLY A 106 4.28 -11.45 12.89
C GLY A 106 4.84 -12.86 12.66
N CYS A 107 4.20 -13.68 11.82
CA CYS A 107 4.63 -15.05 11.51
C CYS A 107 4.43 -15.43 10.04
N GLY A 108 5.14 -16.43 9.54
CA GLY A 108 5.09 -16.79 8.12
C GLY A 108 6.00 -15.93 7.26
N GLN A 109 6.08 -16.28 5.99
CA GLN A 109 6.97 -15.67 5.00
C GLN A 109 6.59 -14.20 4.72
N SER A 110 5.30 -13.94 4.48
CA SER A 110 4.78 -12.59 4.21
C SER A 110 4.46 -11.81 5.49
N SER A 111 4.24 -12.53 6.60
CA SER A 111 3.74 -11.98 7.87
C SER A 111 2.34 -11.35 7.84
N ILE A 112 1.64 -11.42 6.70
CA ILE A 112 0.30 -10.88 6.51
C ILE A 112 -0.65 -12.00 6.09
N PHE A 113 -1.77 -12.08 6.78
CA PHE A 113 -2.85 -13.01 6.45
C PHE A 113 -4.08 -12.24 6.00
N SER A 114 -4.85 -12.83 5.09
CA SER A 114 -6.08 -12.26 4.55
C SER A 114 -7.28 -13.17 4.74
N ILE A 115 -8.44 -12.54 4.87
CA ILE A 115 -9.77 -13.11 4.69
C ILE A 115 -10.27 -12.63 3.33
N GLU A 116 -10.71 -13.55 2.51
CA GLU A 116 -11.08 -13.27 1.12
C GLU A 116 -12.12 -14.26 0.61
N HIS A 117 -12.97 -13.82 -0.31
CA HIS A 117 -14.00 -14.66 -0.92
C HIS A 117 -13.38 -15.92 -1.57
N GLU A 118 -13.97 -17.10 -1.39
CA GLU A 118 -13.41 -18.39 -1.82
C GLU A 118 -13.13 -18.50 -3.33
N SER A 119 -13.96 -17.85 -4.16
CA SER A 119 -13.73 -17.73 -5.61
C SER A 119 -12.42 -17.03 -6.01
N LEU A 120 -11.73 -16.35 -5.09
CA LEU A 120 -10.48 -15.69 -5.39
C LEU A 120 -9.34 -16.72 -5.56
N PRO A 121 -8.58 -16.63 -6.66
CA PRO A 121 -7.37 -17.42 -6.83
C PRO A 121 -6.36 -17.19 -5.70
N VAL A 122 -5.59 -18.23 -5.36
CA VAL A 122 -4.44 -18.14 -4.43
C VAL A 122 -3.57 -16.90 -4.71
N PRO A 123 -2.91 -16.32 -3.70
CA PRO A 123 -2.11 -15.09 -3.86
C PRO A 123 -0.99 -15.23 -4.90
N PHE A 124 -0.42 -16.42 -5.08
CA PHE A 124 0.50 -16.71 -6.17
C PHE A 124 -0.09 -16.45 -7.57
N LEU A 125 -1.39 -16.58 -7.79
CA LEU A 125 -2.02 -16.31 -9.10
C LEU A 125 -2.38 -14.82 -9.27
N ALA A 126 -1.45 -13.92 -8.97
CA ALA A 126 -1.65 -12.48 -8.84
C ALA A 126 -2.41 -11.83 -10.02
N TYR A 127 -2.11 -12.19 -11.28
CA TYR A 127 -2.85 -11.68 -12.42
C TYR A 127 -4.32 -12.10 -12.42
N ARG A 128 -4.60 -13.40 -12.24
CA ARG A 128 -5.97 -13.92 -12.20
C ARG A 128 -6.72 -13.30 -11.02
N ARG A 129 -6.05 -13.17 -9.88
CA ARG A 129 -6.56 -12.52 -8.69
C ARG A 129 -6.93 -11.07 -8.93
N ASN A 130 -6.07 -10.28 -9.58
CA ASN A 130 -6.38 -8.90 -9.93
C ASN A 130 -7.57 -8.78 -10.90
N LYS A 131 -7.71 -9.72 -11.84
CA LYS A 131 -8.91 -9.81 -12.70
C LYS A 131 -10.17 -10.10 -11.89
N SER A 132 -10.12 -11.05 -10.96
CA SER A 132 -11.24 -11.35 -10.06
C SER A 132 -11.59 -10.15 -9.18
N PHE A 133 -10.62 -9.42 -8.63
CA PHE A 133 -10.90 -8.17 -7.89
C PHE A 133 -11.53 -7.09 -8.76
N THR A 134 -11.07 -6.93 -10.00
CA THR A 134 -11.68 -5.99 -10.95
C THR A 134 -13.12 -6.38 -11.26
N HIS A 135 -13.38 -7.69 -11.40
CA HIS A 135 -14.73 -8.20 -11.58
C HIS A 135 -15.61 -7.94 -10.35
N MET A 136 -15.09 -8.19 -9.15
CA MET A 136 -15.74 -7.88 -7.87
C MET A 136 -16.13 -6.42 -7.75
N GLN A 137 -15.21 -5.51 -8.05
CA GLN A 137 -15.47 -4.07 -8.07
C GLN A 137 -16.56 -3.69 -9.07
N ARG A 138 -16.54 -4.31 -10.26
CA ARG A 138 -17.48 -3.96 -11.33
C ARG A 138 -18.90 -4.40 -11.01
N ILE A 139 -19.08 -5.63 -10.52
CA ILE A 139 -20.43 -6.15 -10.24
C ILE A 139 -20.91 -5.82 -8.81
N GLY A 140 -19.98 -5.44 -7.93
CA GLY A 140 -20.28 -5.05 -6.55
C GLY A 140 -20.57 -6.25 -5.64
N TYR A 141 -19.82 -7.34 -5.77
CA TYR A 141 -19.94 -8.52 -4.89
C TYR A 141 -18.70 -8.72 -4.03
N GLY A 142 -18.90 -9.37 -2.90
CA GLY A 142 -17.88 -9.70 -1.91
C GLY A 142 -18.41 -10.76 -0.96
N PHE A 143 -17.72 -10.95 0.16
CA PHE A 143 -18.14 -11.84 1.23
C PHE A 143 -18.65 -11.04 2.44
N GLY A 144 -19.31 -11.71 3.37
CA GLY A 144 -19.68 -11.19 4.67
C GLY A 144 -21.18 -11.27 4.96
N LEU A 145 -21.61 -10.45 5.92
CA LEU A 145 -23.00 -10.31 6.31
C LEU A 145 -23.44 -8.86 6.09
N GLY A 146 -24.60 -8.67 5.47
CA GLY A 146 -25.17 -7.36 5.18
C GLY A 146 -26.68 -7.37 5.13
N LEU A 147 -27.31 -6.19 5.16
CA LEU A 147 -28.76 -6.05 4.92
C LEU A 147 -29.01 -5.94 3.42
N GLU A 148 -29.90 -6.77 2.87
CA GLU A 148 -30.27 -6.68 1.47
C GLU A 148 -31.17 -5.45 1.23
N ALA A 149 -30.83 -4.68 0.21
CA ALA A 149 -31.67 -3.57 -0.24
C ALA A 149 -33.05 -4.11 -0.68
N PRO A 150 -34.17 -3.58 -0.15
CA PRO A 150 -35.52 -4.06 -0.51
C PRO A 150 -35.83 -3.95 -2.01
N THR A 151 -35.18 -3.01 -2.70
CA THR A 151 -35.36 -2.79 -4.14
C THR A 151 -34.01 -2.59 -4.84
N LEU A 152 -33.92 -3.11 -6.08
CA LEU A 152 -32.72 -2.98 -6.91
C LEU A 152 -32.48 -1.53 -7.39
N SER A 153 -33.55 -0.75 -7.57
CA SER A 153 -33.46 0.66 -7.95
C SER A 153 -33.38 1.52 -6.69
N HIS A 154 -32.25 2.19 -6.49
CA HIS A 154 -31.99 3.13 -5.40
C HIS A 154 -30.82 4.05 -5.77
N ASP A 155 -30.77 5.20 -5.11
CA ASP A 155 -29.61 6.11 -5.18
C ASP A 155 -28.54 5.62 -4.21
N LEU A 156 -27.27 5.67 -4.60
CA LEU A 156 -26.14 5.23 -3.76
C LEU A 156 -25.10 6.34 -3.61
N ARG A 157 -24.99 6.88 -2.40
CA ARG A 157 -24.01 7.91 -2.05
C ARG A 157 -22.89 7.34 -1.22
N ILE A 158 -21.65 7.69 -1.57
CA ILE A 158 -20.46 7.33 -0.82
C ILE A 158 -19.88 8.59 -0.18
N GLN A 159 -19.76 8.57 1.14
CA GLN A 159 -19.17 9.62 1.96
C GLN A 159 -17.97 9.07 2.72
N TRP A 160 -17.10 9.96 3.19
CA TRP A 160 -15.95 9.60 4.00
C TRP A 160 -15.99 10.35 5.31
N LEU A 161 -16.08 9.61 6.42
CA LEU A 161 -15.93 10.17 7.75
C LEU A 161 -14.43 10.38 8.01
N ARG A 162 -14.06 11.63 8.28
CA ARG A 162 -12.68 12.08 8.57
C ARG A 162 -11.68 11.67 7.49
N SER A 163 -12.13 11.66 6.23
CA SER A 163 -11.35 11.25 5.04
C SER A 163 -10.75 9.84 5.11
N ARG A 164 -11.25 8.98 6.03
CA ARG A 164 -10.70 7.65 6.33
C ARG A 164 -11.75 6.54 6.27
N TRP A 165 -12.89 6.74 6.91
CA TRP A 165 -13.86 5.69 7.15
C TRP A 165 -15.01 5.78 6.15
N PRO A 166 -15.24 4.75 5.30
CA PRO A 166 -16.33 4.77 4.35
C PRO A 166 -17.70 4.81 5.04
N ARG A 167 -18.60 5.64 4.52
CA ARG A 167 -20.02 5.63 4.81
C ARG A 167 -20.80 5.52 3.51
N LEU A 168 -21.67 4.54 3.41
CA LEU A 168 -22.51 4.32 2.23
C LEU A 168 -23.96 4.58 2.60
N ILE A 169 -24.69 5.25 1.72
CA ILE A 169 -26.11 5.55 1.90
C ILE A 169 -26.83 5.12 0.63
N SER A 170 -27.61 4.05 0.74
CA SER A 170 -28.55 3.62 -0.30
C SER A 170 -29.94 4.12 0.05
N GLU A 171 -30.60 4.83 -0.85
CA GLU A 171 -31.90 5.44 -0.57
C GLU A 171 -32.91 5.27 -1.72
N ALA A 172 -34.15 4.97 -1.36
CA ALA A 172 -35.30 4.95 -2.26
C ALA A 172 -36.49 5.68 -1.61
N GLU A 173 -37.63 5.72 -2.30
CA GLU A 173 -38.84 6.40 -1.80
C GLU A 173 -39.32 5.81 -0.46
N GLY A 174 -39.32 4.48 -0.34
CA GLY A 174 -39.83 3.76 0.83
C GLY A 174 -38.80 3.40 1.91
N TRP A 175 -37.50 3.54 1.66
CA TRP A 175 -36.45 3.07 2.59
C TRP A 175 -35.13 3.81 2.46
N LYS A 176 -34.29 3.70 3.50
CA LYS A 176 -32.91 4.21 3.51
C LYS A 176 -32.02 3.23 4.27
N LEU A 177 -30.92 2.79 3.66
CA LEU A 177 -29.88 1.96 4.27
C LEU A 177 -28.61 2.79 4.45
N GLU A 178 -28.15 2.91 5.68
CA GLU A 178 -26.89 3.57 6.03
C GLU A 178 -25.89 2.54 6.52
N GLN A 179 -24.69 2.52 5.94
CA GLN A 179 -23.61 1.61 6.33
C GLN A 179 -22.39 2.44 6.74
N GLN A 180 -21.98 2.33 7.98
CA GLN A 180 -20.76 2.94 8.50
C GLN A 180 -19.71 1.86 8.78
N TRP A 181 -18.53 2.03 8.18
CA TRP A 181 -17.40 1.12 8.36
C TRP A 181 -16.32 1.72 9.23
N ALA A 182 -15.63 0.90 10.02
CA ALA A 182 -14.44 1.29 10.77
C ALA A 182 -13.51 0.10 11.03
N VAL A 183 -12.26 0.40 11.39
CA VAL A 183 -11.38 -0.54 12.07
C VAL A 183 -11.10 0.00 13.45
N LYS A 184 -11.48 -0.76 14.47
CA LYS A 184 -11.26 -0.45 15.88
C LYS A 184 -10.51 -1.59 16.50
N GLU A 185 -9.31 -1.32 17.00
CA GLU A 185 -8.52 -2.32 17.74
C GLU A 185 -8.43 -3.66 17.00
N GLY A 186 -8.09 -3.60 15.70
CA GLY A 186 -7.91 -4.77 14.84
C GLY A 186 -9.20 -5.50 14.47
N VAL A 187 -10.36 -5.02 14.92
CA VAL A 187 -11.70 -5.49 14.54
C VAL A 187 -12.25 -4.60 13.44
N VAL A 188 -12.65 -5.20 12.33
CA VAL A 188 -13.39 -4.51 11.26
C VAL A 188 -14.86 -4.50 11.66
N ILE A 189 -15.48 -3.32 11.72
CA ILE A 189 -16.86 -3.16 12.13
C ILE A 189 -17.66 -2.57 10.97
N ALA A 190 -18.79 -3.21 10.67
CA ALA A 190 -19.82 -2.71 9.78
C ALA A 190 -21.09 -2.46 10.60
N HIS A 191 -21.52 -1.20 10.70
CA HIS A 191 -22.81 -0.85 11.30
C HIS A 191 -23.78 -0.44 10.19
N SER A 192 -24.75 -1.30 9.91
CA SER A 192 -25.81 -1.07 8.93
C SER A 192 -27.12 -0.71 9.63
N ARG A 193 -27.78 0.36 9.20
CA ARG A 193 -29.10 0.77 9.68
C ARG A 193 -30.07 0.88 8.52
N MET A 194 -31.13 0.09 8.54
CA MET A 194 -32.21 0.17 7.57
C MET A 194 -33.41 0.89 8.17
N HIS A 195 -33.80 2.00 7.55
CA HIS A 195 -34.97 2.79 7.89
C HIS A 195 -36.13 2.45 6.96
N ASN A 196 -37.30 2.22 7.53
CA ASN A 196 -38.55 2.17 6.80
C ASN A 196 -39.17 3.57 6.75
N LYS A 197 -39.19 4.19 5.57
CA LYS A 197 -39.77 5.53 5.35
C LYS A 197 -41.28 5.47 5.07
N SER A 198 -41.84 4.26 4.87
CA SER A 198 -43.27 4.08 4.66
C SER A 198 -44.06 4.42 5.92
N ASN A 199 -45.22 5.03 5.71
CA ASN A 199 -46.16 5.37 6.77
C ASN A 199 -47.07 4.20 7.16
N CYS A 200 -47.23 3.21 6.27
CA CYS A 200 -48.28 2.20 6.39
C CYS A 200 -47.76 0.77 6.23
N GLU A 201 -46.71 0.56 5.43
CA GLU A 201 -46.23 -0.77 5.06
C GLU A 201 -44.99 -1.15 5.86
N SER A 202 -44.92 -2.39 6.34
CA SER A 202 -43.69 -2.96 6.89
C SER A 202 -42.76 -3.38 5.77
N ILE A 203 -41.45 -3.31 6.02
CA ILE A 203 -40.43 -3.84 5.12
C ILE A 203 -39.92 -5.15 5.70
N SER A 204 -39.91 -6.18 4.87
CA SER A 204 -39.18 -7.42 5.13
C SER A 204 -37.85 -7.34 4.40
N THR A 205 -36.74 -7.52 5.10
CA THR A 205 -35.40 -7.61 4.50
C THR A 205 -34.70 -8.87 4.98
N SER A 206 -34.06 -9.56 4.05
CA SER A 206 -33.17 -10.69 4.28
C SER A 206 -31.75 -10.21 4.56
N LEU A 207 -30.97 -11.07 5.20
CA LEU A 207 -29.53 -10.88 5.32
C LEU A 207 -28.84 -11.47 4.08
N ALA A 208 -27.97 -10.68 3.45
CA ALA A 208 -27.00 -11.21 2.50
C ALA A 208 -25.99 -12.03 3.31
N LYS A 209 -25.89 -13.34 3.03
CA LYS A 209 -25.09 -14.29 3.80
C LYS A 209 -24.05 -14.93 2.90
N ASP A 210 -22.81 -14.48 3.02
CA ASP A 210 -21.66 -15.13 2.41
C ASP A 210 -20.53 -15.29 3.43
N LEU A 211 -20.53 -16.43 4.11
CA LEU A 211 -19.43 -16.85 4.98
C LEU A 211 -18.44 -17.77 4.25
N GLY A 212 -18.57 -17.90 2.92
CA GLY A 212 -17.70 -18.67 2.02
C GLY A 212 -16.38 -17.96 1.75
N PHE A 213 -15.62 -17.67 2.80
CA PHE A 213 -14.30 -17.06 2.69
C PHE A 213 -13.18 -18.01 3.12
N ARG A 214 -11.97 -17.75 2.60
CA ARG A 214 -10.73 -18.47 2.89
C ARG A 214 -9.78 -17.61 3.70
N ILE A 215 -8.96 -18.24 4.53
CA ILE A 215 -7.86 -17.60 5.26
C ILE A 215 -6.59 -17.91 4.49
N ARG A 216 -5.90 -16.89 3.96
CA ARG A 216 -4.69 -17.08 3.15
C ARG A 216 -3.51 -16.29 3.69
N GLU A 217 -2.31 -16.82 3.50
CA GLU A 217 -1.09 -16.03 3.68
C GLU A 217 -0.84 -15.26 2.38
N LEU A 218 -0.53 -13.96 2.44
CA LEU A 218 -0.27 -13.14 1.25
C LEU A 218 1.13 -13.38 0.62
N ASP A 219 1.51 -14.65 0.47
CA ASP A 219 2.67 -15.07 -0.32
C ASP A 219 2.28 -15.17 -1.80
N PHE A 220 2.63 -14.14 -2.57
CA PHE A 220 2.43 -14.08 -4.02
C PHE A 220 3.64 -14.58 -4.84
N ILE A 221 4.67 -15.11 -4.16
CA ILE A 221 5.92 -15.58 -4.78
C ILE A 221 5.97 -17.09 -4.88
N SER A 222 5.65 -17.81 -3.80
CA SER A 222 5.71 -19.27 -3.78
C SER A 222 4.46 -19.89 -4.40
N ARG A 223 4.64 -20.74 -5.41
CA ARG A 223 3.55 -21.55 -5.97
C ARG A 223 3.07 -22.60 -4.97
N ASP A 224 4.03 -23.17 -4.24
CA ASP A 224 3.85 -24.28 -3.33
C ASP A 224 3.90 -23.74 -1.89
N CYS A 225 3.15 -22.65 -1.64
CA CYS A 225 3.05 -22.08 -0.30
C CYS A 225 2.20 -23.05 0.52
N PRO A 226 2.79 -23.81 1.47
CA PRO A 226 2.09 -24.94 2.07
C PRO A 226 0.83 -24.51 2.80
N PHE A 227 0.78 -23.28 3.34
CA PHE A 227 -0.42 -22.74 3.97
C PHE A 227 -1.54 -22.54 2.95
N ASN A 228 -1.25 -22.06 1.74
CA ASN A 228 -2.25 -21.78 0.72
C ASN A 228 -2.63 -22.98 -0.17
N ASP A 229 -1.90 -24.10 -0.09
CA ASP A 229 -2.04 -25.26 -0.98
C ASP A 229 -3.28 -26.14 -0.71
N ASP A 230 -4.17 -25.73 0.21
CA ASP A 230 -5.39 -26.46 0.61
C ASP A 230 -6.61 -26.22 -0.29
N ASP A 231 -6.41 -25.78 -1.54
CA ASP A 231 -7.54 -25.47 -2.44
C ASP A 231 -8.46 -26.68 -2.74
N ASN A 232 -8.06 -27.92 -2.39
CA ASN A 232 -8.85 -29.14 -2.60
C ASN A 232 -9.06 -30.02 -1.35
N ASP A 233 -8.43 -29.70 -0.22
CA ASP A 233 -8.45 -30.57 0.96
C ASP A 233 -8.73 -29.72 2.21
N ASP A 234 -10.01 -29.57 2.57
CA ASP A 234 -10.49 -28.78 3.71
C ASP A 234 -10.06 -29.36 5.09
N GLN A 235 -9.12 -30.32 5.11
CA GLN A 235 -8.72 -31.07 6.31
C GLN A 235 -8.06 -30.19 7.38
N ARG A 236 -7.43 -29.06 7.01
CA ARG A 236 -6.85 -28.09 7.94
C ARG A 236 -7.78 -26.94 8.32
N TYR A 237 -8.99 -26.93 7.76
CA TYR A 237 -10.01 -25.96 8.12
C TYR A 237 -10.93 -26.53 9.20
N ALA A 238 -11.26 -25.69 10.18
CA ALA A 238 -12.34 -25.95 11.11
C ALA A 238 -13.25 -24.72 11.16
N GLU A 239 -14.55 -24.91 11.02
CA GLU A 239 -15.51 -23.81 11.07
C GLU A 239 -16.83 -24.20 11.74
N GLY A 240 -17.58 -23.20 12.18
CA GLY A 240 -18.85 -23.40 12.87
C GLY A 240 -19.22 -22.26 13.79
N ALA A 241 -20.17 -22.53 14.68
CA ALA A 241 -20.64 -21.55 15.64
C ALA A 241 -19.54 -21.18 16.65
N GLY A 242 -19.49 -19.90 17.03
CA GLY A 242 -18.63 -19.45 18.12
C GLY A 242 -19.14 -19.90 19.50
N PRO A 243 -18.46 -19.48 20.59
CA PRO A 243 -18.81 -19.85 21.96
C PRO A 243 -20.29 -19.60 22.29
N GLY A 244 -20.97 -20.64 22.80
CA GLY A 244 -22.40 -20.60 23.14
C GLY A 244 -23.36 -20.52 21.94
N GLY A 245 -22.87 -20.78 20.73
CA GLY A 245 -23.64 -20.69 19.48
C GLY A 245 -23.62 -19.30 18.82
N TYR A 246 -23.00 -18.31 19.47
CA TYR A 246 -22.97 -16.92 19.01
C TYR A 246 -21.82 -16.66 18.04
N GLY A 247 -22.12 -15.94 16.96
CA GLY A 247 -21.12 -15.65 15.94
C GLY A 247 -20.72 -16.87 15.11
N PHE A 248 -19.73 -16.67 14.26
CA PHE A 248 -19.12 -17.67 13.40
C PHE A 248 -17.60 -17.65 13.57
N VAL A 249 -16.98 -18.83 13.62
CA VAL A 249 -15.54 -18.99 13.73
C VAL A 249 -15.07 -19.84 12.56
N LYS A 250 -13.96 -19.42 11.95
CA LYS A 250 -13.21 -20.21 10.96
C LYS A 250 -11.75 -20.25 11.33
N ILE A 251 -11.14 -21.41 11.27
CA ILE A 251 -9.75 -21.68 11.63
C ILE A 251 -9.07 -22.29 10.41
N HIS A 252 -7.81 -21.90 10.19
CA HIS A 252 -6.92 -22.54 9.25
C HIS A 252 -5.62 -22.90 9.99
N GLU A 253 -5.42 -24.19 10.24
CA GLU A 253 -4.25 -24.72 10.95
C GLU A 253 -2.98 -24.59 10.08
N PHE A 254 -1.85 -24.27 10.72
CA PHE A 254 -0.57 -24.20 10.02
C PHE A 254 -0.15 -25.59 9.52
N PRO A 255 0.45 -25.66 8.32
CA PRO A 255 0.85 -26.92 7.74
C PRO A 255 1.98 -27.57 8.54
N SER A 256 1.90 -28.89 8.72
CA SER A 256 2.97 -29.70 9.33
C SER A 256 4.30 -29.52 8.57
N LYS A 257 4.21 -29.52 7.24
CA LYS A 257 5.31 -29.17 6.33
C LYS A 257 5.56 -27.66 6.33
N GLY A 258 6.76 -27.25 6.72
CA GLY A 258 7.15 -25.82 6.72
C GLY A 258 6.74 -25.06 7.98
N LEU A 259 6.24 -25.75 9.02
CA LEU A 259 5.85 -25.17 10.31
C LEU A 259 6.92 -24.26 10.93
N GLY A 260 8.20 -24.53 10.67
CA GLY A 260 9.31 -23.68 11.12
C GLY A 260 9.30 -22.25 10.58
N ALA A 261 8.55 -21.95 9.51
CA ALA A 261 8.35 -20.59 9.02
C ALA A 261 7.36 -19.78 9.89
N TYR A 262 6.46 -20.47 10.60
CA TYR A 262 5.45 -19.88 11.47
C TYR A 262 5.87 -19.89 12.94
N ARG A 263 6.86 -20.72 13.30
CA ARG A 263 7.40 -20.84 14.67
C ARG A 263 8.67 -20.00 14.88
N HIS A 264 8.72 -19.26 15.97
CA HIS A 264 9.92 -18.53 16.37
C HIS A 264 10.92 -19.52 16.97
N LYS A 265 12.21 -19.34 16.67
CA LYS A 265 13.25 -20.17 17.29
C LYS A 265 13.25 -19.91 18.79
N ALA A 266 13.24 -20.96 19.61
CA ALA A 266 13.33 -20.83 21.06
C ALA A 266 14.54 -19.95 21.42
N ARG A 267 14.30 -18.79 22.04
CA ARG A 267 15.38 -17.98 22.60
C ARG A 267 16.03 -18.83 23.68
N ARG A 268 17.31 -19.16 23.52
CA ARG A 268 18.12 -19.75 24.60
C ARG A 268 18.19 -18.71 25.71
N THR A 269 17.25 -18.76 26.63
CA THR A 269 17.37 -18.03 27.89
C THR A 269 18.27 -18.88 28.78
N GLU A 270 19.37 -18.31 29.24
CA GLU A 270 20.29 -18.95 30.20
C GLU A 270 19.67 -19.11 31.60
N ALA A 271 18.38 -18.79 31.76
CA ALA A 271 17.60 -19.00 32.97
C ALA A 271 16.71 -20.25 32.80
N ASN A 272 17.04 -21.31 33.53
CA ASN A 272 16.45 -22.65 33.45
C ASN A 272 14.96 -22.76 33.89
N ASP A 273 14.21 -21.66 34.06
CA ASP A 273 12.84 -21.69 34.60
C ASP A 273 11.82 -20.81 33.83
N ALA A 274 12.14 -20.29 32.64
CA ALA A 274 11.14 -19.58 31.84
C ALA A 274 10.29 -20.58 31.03
N GLU A 275 8.97 -20.64 31.31
CA GLU A 275 7.99 -21.33 30.45
C GLU A 275 8.24 -20.96 28.98
N GLN A 276 8.36 -21.96 28.11
CA GLN A 276 8.55 -21.70 26.69
C GLN A 276 7.36 -20.86 26.17
N PRO A 277 7.61 -19.77 25.41
CA PRO A 277 6.53 -18.95 24.91
C PRO A 277 5.63 -19.78 23.99
N CYS A 278 4.32 -19.75 24.28
CA CYS A 278 3.28 -20.41 23.49
C CYS A 278 3.46 -20.10 22.00
N GLN A 279 3.44 -21.14 21.16
CA GLN A 279 3.60 -21.03 19.71
C GLN A 279 2.23 -21.13 19.06
N PRO A 280 1.95 -20.36 17.99
CA PRO A 280 0.69 -20.45 17.30
C PRO A 280 0.62 -21.75 16.49
N ASP A 281 -0.58 -22.32 16.46
CA ASP A 281 -0.90 -23.53 15.70
C ASP A 281 -1.72 -23.19 14.45
N GLY A 282 -2.36 -22.02 14.39
CA GLY A 282 -3.07 -21.58 13.18
C GLY A 282 -3.52 -20.13 13.23
N VAL A 283 -4.33 -19.76 12.24
CA VAL A 283 -4.97 -18.45 12.12
C VAL A 283 -6.47 -18.62 12.20
N THR A 284 -7.15 -17.75 12.94
CA THR A 284 -8.61 -17.75 13.05
C THR A 284 -9.23 -16.44 12.58
N VAL A 285 -10.45 -16.56 12.06
CA VAL A 285 -11.40 -15.48 11.84
C VAL A 285 -12.58 -15.67 12.76
N VAL A 286 -12.95 -14.59 13.46
CA VAL A 286 -14.19 -14.51 14.22
C VAL A 286 -15.10 -13.47 13.59
N VAL A 287 -16.35 -13.87 13.36
CA VAL A 287 -17.42 -13.01 12.90
C VAL A 287 -18.49 -12.92 13.99
N GLY A 288 -18.68 -11.72 14.55
CA GLY A 288 -19.71 -11.45 15.54
C GLY A 288 -20.81 -10.61 14.93
N PHE A 289 -22.07 -10.88 15.27
CA PHE A 289 -23.20 -10.16 14.70
C PHE A 289 -24.28 -9.87 15.75
N PHE A 290 -24.77 -8.64 15.73
CA PHE A 290 -25.82 -8.14 16.62
C PHE A 290 -26.93 -7.51 15.78
N VAL A 291 -28.18 -7.81 16.14
CA VAL A 291 -29.35 -7.17 15.54
C VAL A 291 -30.12 -6.45 16.63
N ASN A 292 -30.31 -5.14 16.45
CA ASN A 292 -30.96 -4.27 17.43
C ASN A 292 -30.38 -4.43 18.84
N GLY A 293 -29.06 -4.60 18.94
CA GLY A 293 -28.38 -4.74 20.22
C GLY A 293 -28.28 -6.14 20.78
N GLU A 294 -29.01 -7.10 20.24
CA GLU A 294 -28.97 -8.47 20.72
C GLU A 294 -27.97 -9.29 19.92
N PRO A 295 -27.04 -10.02 20.57
CA PRO A 295 -26.17 -10.95 19.86
C PRO A 295 -27.02 -12.08 19.29
N TRP A 296 -26.78 -12.45 18.05
CA TRP A 296 -27.47 -13.58 17.42
C TRP A 296 -26.59 -14.81 17.35
N THR A 297 -27.22 -15.97 17.27
CA THR A 297 -26.55 -17.24 16.95
C THR A 297 -26.53 -17.46 15.45
N ILE A 298 -25.64 -18.33 14.97
CA ILE A 298 -25.55 -18.65 13.54
C ILE A 298 -26.88 -19.19 12.99
N ASP A 299 -27.55 -20.08 13.74
CA ASP A 299 -28.86 -20.63 13.36
C ASP A 299 -29.92 -19.55 13.13
N ARG A 300 -29.92 -18.50 13.97
CA ARG A 300 -30.85 -17.38 13.84
C ARG A 300 -30.54 -16.53 12.61
N ILE A 301 -29.26 -16.27 12.33
CA ILE A 301 -28.85 -15.60 11.09
C ILE A 301 -29.30 -16.40 9.88
N GLU A 302 -29.22 -17.72 9.91
CA GLU A 302 -29.59 -18.58 8.78
C GLU A 302 -31.11 -18.62 8.54
N THR A 303 -31.92 -18.57 9.59
CA THR A 303 -33.36 -18.88 9.52
C THR A 303 -34.30 -17.68 9.68
N GLU A 304 -33.88 -16.58 10.31
CA GLU A 304 -34.77 -15.45 10.62
C GLU A 304 -34.65 -14.31 9.59
N ASP A 305 -35.80 -13.81 9.13
CA ASP A 305 -35.91 -12.56 8.36
C ASP A 305 -36.17 -11.36 9.29
N ILE A 306 -35.75 -10.16 8.87
CA ILE A 306 -35.92 -8.95 9.66
C ILE A 306 -37.14 -8.17 9.20
N GLN A 307 -38.10 -8.00 10.12
CA GLN A 307 -39.32 -7.20 9.89
C GLN A 307 -39.16 -5.79 10.48
N ILE A 308 -39.30 -4.78 9.63
CA ILE A 308 -39.17 -3.36 10.00
C ILE A 308 -40.55 -2.70 9.92
N LYS A 309 -41.07 -2.31 11.09
CA LYS A 309 -42.37 -1.62 11.21
C LYS A 309 -42.38 -0.29 10.43
N PRO A 310 -43.56 0.22 10.01
CA PRO A 310 -43.67 1.55 9.42
C PRO A 310 -43.02 2.62 10.30
N ARG A 311 -42.25 3.52 9.69
CA ARG A 311 -41.43 4.55 10.38
C ARG A 311 -40.42 4.00 11.40
N GLY A 312 -40.17 2.70 11.39
CA GLY A 312 -39.19 2.03 12.22
C GLY A 312 -37.81 1.94 11.57
N TYR A 313 -36.87 1.38 12.31
CA TYR A 313 -35.56 1.00 11.80
C TYR A 313 -35.11 -0.31 12.42
N THR A 314 -34.09 -0.92 11.81
CA THR A 314 -33.33 -2.02 12.40
C THR A 314 -31.84 -1.74 12.24
N ASP A 315 -31.07 -2.14 13.23
CA ASP A 315 -29.60 -2.10 13.23
C ASP A 315 -29.05 -3.52 13.07
N LEU A 316 -28.07 -3.67 12.17
CA LEU A 316 -27.20 -4.84 12.04
C LEU A 316 -25.76 -4.37 12.26
N VAL A 317 -25.10 -4.89 13.28
CA VAL A 317 -23.68 -4.65 13.55
C VAL A 317 -22.91 -5.94 13.35
N VAL A 318 -21.93 -5.93 12.45
CA VAL A 318 -21.08 -7.08 12.14
C VAL A 318 -19.63 -6.72 12.43
N GLY A 319 -18.91 -7.62 13.11
CA GLY A 319 -17.51 -7.50 13.42
C GLY A 319 -16.68 -8.64 12.83
N TYR A 320 -15.50 -8.35 12.32
CA TYR A 320 -14.52 -9.34 11.85
C TYR A 320 -13.19 -9.16 12.57
N ARG A 321 -12.63 -10.24 13.12
CA ARG A 321 -11.31 -10.25 13.75
C ARG A 321 -10.47 -11.40 13.20
N LEU A 322 -9.30 -11.08 12.67
CA LEU A 322 -8.25 -12.04 12.32
C LEU A 322 -7.22 -12.11 13.46
N ALA A 323 -6.88 -13.31 13.93
CA ALA A 323 -6.02 -13.55 15.09
C ALA A 323 -5.21 -14.85 14.96
N LEU A 324 -4.15 -14.99 15.76
CA LEU A 324 -3.44 -16.25 15.94
C LEU A 324 -4.10 -17.08 17.04
N ILE A 325 -4.00 -18.41 16.97
CA ILE A 325 -4.55 -19.33 17.97
C ILE A 325 -3.56 -20.44 18.31
N SER A 326 -3.71 -21.05 19.48
CA SER A 326 -2.92 -22.23 19.87
C SER A 326 -3.77 -23.26 20.60
N LYS A 327 -3.53 -24.54 20.34
CA LYS A 327 -4.13 -25.68 21.06
C LYS A 327 -3.73 -25.71 22.54
N GLN A 328 -2.66 -25.01 22.91
CA GLN A 328 -2.11 -24.96 24.27
C GLN A 328 -2.59 -23.73 25.07
N ALA A 329 -3.32 -22.81 24.43
CA ALA A 329 -3.77 -21.56 25.04
C ALA A 329 -5.29 -21.54 25.25
N ASP A 330 -5.73 -20.71 26.20
CA ASP A 330 -7.14 -20.33 26.28
C ASP A 330 -7.48 -19.32 25.17
N ASN A 331 -8.07 -19.82 24.08
CA ASN A 331 -8.44 -18.99 22.92
C ASN A 331 -9.79 -18.28 23.10
N LEU A 332 -10.49 -18.45 24.22
CA LEU A 332 -11.89 -18.03 24.37
C LEU A 332 -12.14 -16.56 24.06
N ALA A 333 -11.30 -15.67 24.59
CA ALA A 333 -11.38 -14.24 24.34
C ALA A 333 -11.06 -13.88 22.88
N LEU A 334 -10.17 -14.64 22.24
CA LEU A 334 -9.81 -14.45 20.83
C LEU A 334 -10.96 -14.88 19.91
N LEU A 335 -11.67 -15.94 20.28
CA LEU A 335 -12.78 -16.56 19.55
C LEU A 335 -14.15 -15.88 19.79
N THR A 336 -14.18 -14.77 20.53
CA THR A 336 -15.42 -14.06 20.87
C THR A 336 -15.31 -12.56 20.56
N LEU A 337 -16.37 -11.97 19.99
CA LEU A 337 -16.54 -10.52 19.88
C LEU A 337 -17.62 -10.05 20.85
N THR A 338 -17.27 -9.08 21.68
CA THR A 338 -18.17 -8.50 22.68
C THR A 338 -18.90 -7.27 22.14
N ALA A 339 -19.98 -6.85 22.80
CA ALA A 339 -20.67 -5.61 22.44
C ALA A 339 -19.74 -4.38 22.48
N LYS A 340 -18.78 -4.36 23.40
CA LYS A 340 -17.77 -3.29 23.49
C LYS A 340 -16.82 -3.28 22.30
N ASP A 341 -16.42 -4.46 21.81
CA ASP A 341 -15.57 -4.57 20.63
C ASP A 341 -16.24 -3.91 19.42
N LEU A 342 -17.57 -4.00 19.33
CA LEU A 342 -18.36 -3.54 18.18
C LEU A 342 -19.02 -2.16 18.38
N ASP A 343 -18.84 -1.52 19.54
CA ASP A 343 -19.37 -0.17 19.78
C ASP A 343 -18.56 0.88 19.00
N ILE A 344 -19.03 1.14 17.78
CA ILE A 344 -18.46 2.10 16.84
C ILE A 344 -18.73 3.55 17.26
N ASN A 345 -19.87 3.80 17.93
CA ASN A 345 -20.24 5.13 18.39
C ASN A 345 -19.33 5.59 19.52
N GLU A 346 -19.10 4.74 20.53
CA GLU A 346 -18.13 5.01 21.59
C GLU A 346 -16.73 5.27 21.01
N TYR A 347 -16.34 4.50 19.99
CA TYR A 347 -15.06 4.71 19.30
C TYR A 347 -14.98 6.08 18.62
N PHE A 348 -15.95 6.44 17.78
CA PHE A 348 -15.93 7.71 17.09
C PHE A 348 -16.10 8.92 18.01
N SER A 349 -16.87 8.78 19.08
CA SER A 349 -17.05 9.80 20.12
C SER A 349 -15.75 10.07 20.89
N ARG A 350 -14.94 9.03 21.15
CA ARG A 350 -13.62 9.20 21.82
C ARG A 350 -12.53 9.72 20.90
N THR A 351 -12.65 9.43 19.61
CA THR A 351 -11.67 9.81 18.60
C THR A 351 -12.05 11.10 17.87
N ILE A 352 -12.96 11.92 18.43
CA ILE A 352 -13.33 13.22 17.84
C ILE A 352 -12.08 14.07 17.64
N GLY A 353 -11.92 14.59 16.41
CA GLY A 353 -10.73 15.34 16.01
C GLY A 353 -9.53 14.48 15.58
N GLU A 354 -9.60 13.15 15.73
CA GLU A 354 -8.63 12.25 15.10
C GLU A 354 -8.88 12.14 13.60
N GLY A 355 -7.82 11.79 12.86
CA GLY A 355 -7.83 11.71 11.40
C GLY A 355 -6.98 12.81 10.75
N VAL A 356 -7.07 12.90 9.43
CA VAL A 356 -6.40 13.94 8.65
C VAL A 356 -7.38 15.08 8.46
N SER A 357 -7.09 16.19 9.13
CA SER A 357 -7.71 17.48 8.86
C SER A 357 -6.61 18.46 8.50
N LEU A 358 -6.64 18.99 7.29
CA LEU A 358 -5.73 20.05 6.89
C LEU A 358 -6.21 21.39 7.46
N PRO A 359 -5.28 22.30 7.83
CA PRO A 359 -5.62 23.67 8.22
C PRO A 359 -6.51 24.36 7.17
N ASN A 360 -7.40 25.26 7.60
CA ASN A 360 -8.29 25.98 6.69
C ASN A 360 -7.54 26.80 5.63
N GLU A 361 -6.38 27.37 6.00
CA GLU A 361 -5.52 28.16 5.11
C GLU A 361 -4.46 27.31 4.38
N PHE A 362 -4.63 25.99 4.34
CA PHE A 362 -3.64 25.11 3.72
C PHE A 362 -3.48 25.40 2.22
N PRO A 363 -2.24 25.59 1.71
CA PRO A 363 -2.01 26.00 0.34
C PRO A 363 -2.18 24.82 -0.64
N LEU A 364 -3.40 24.62 -1.13
CA LEU A 364 -3.73 23.63 -2.17
C LEU A 364 -3.11 23.97 -3.54
N GLY A 365 -2.57 25.17 -3.67
CA GLY A 365 -1.92 25.69 -4.87
C GLY A 365 -2.90 26.33 -5.86
N LYS A 366 -2.38 26.76 -7.00
CA LYS A 366 -3.18 27.43 -8.05
C LYS A 366 -4.01 26.45 -8.89
N ARG A 367 -3.67 25.17 -8.88
CA ARG A 367 -4.45 24.11 -9.55
C ARG A 367 -5.65 23.71 -8.68
N PRO A 368 -6.76 23.28 -9.29
CA PRO A 368 -7.96 22.89 -8.56
C PRO A 368 -7.79 21.48 -7.93
N LEU A 369 -6.91 21.36 -6.94
CA LEU A 369 -6.84 20.19 -6.07
C LEU A 369 -7.85 20.38 -4.93
N SER A 370 -8.68 19.37 -4.68
CA SER A 370 -9.59 19.42 -3.54
C SER A 370 -8.84 19.12 -2.25
N LYS A 371 -9.30 19.71 -1.14
CA LYS A 371 -8.84 19.35 0.22
C LYS A 371 -8.99 17.84 0.44
N PHE A 372 -10.15 17.29 0.08
CA PHE A 372 -10.42 15.85 0.13
C PHE A 372 -9.36 15.00 -0.56
N PHE A 373 -8.92 15.36 -1.77
CA PHE A 373 -7.89 14.60 -2.49
C PHE A 373 -6.61 14.46 -1.67
N VAL A 374 -6.13 15.56 -1.08
CA VAL A 374 -4.91 15.54 -0.25
C VAL A 374 -5.15 14.72 1.01
N GLU A 375 -6.22 15.01 1.74
CA GLU A 375 -6.52 14.35 3.01
C GLU A 375 -6.68 12.83 2.86
N ARG A 376 -7.40 12.41 1.82
CA ARG A 376 -7.69 11.02 1.53
C ARG A 376 -6.44 10.23 1.14
N ASN A 377 -5.53 10.82 0.39
CA ASN A 377 -4.26 10.18 0.04
C ASN A 377 -3.31 10.12 1.25
N VAL A 378 -3.26 11.16 2.08
CA VAL A 378 -2.49 11.13 3.35
C VAL A 378 -3.03 10.04 4.27
N GLU A 379 -4.35 9.96 4.47
CA GLU A 379 -4.95 8.87 5.27
C GLU A 379 -4.68 7.50 4.67
N ASN A 380 -4.80 7.35 3.35
CA ASN A 380 -4.52 6.07 2.69
C ASN A 380 -3.11 5.58 3.00
N ILE A 381 -2.11 6.47 2.87
CA ILE A 381 -0.73 6.12 3.12
C ILE A 381 -0.53 5.79 4.61
N LEU A 382 -1.05 6.62 5.52
CA LEU A 382 -0.84 6.46 6.96
C LEU A 382 -1.61 5.29 7.58
N SER A 383 -2.74 4.88 7.01
CA SER A 383 -3.64 3.88 7.61
C SER A 383 -3.69 2.53 6.87
N VAL A 384 -3.39 2.52 5.57
CA VAL A 384 -3.39 1.29 4.74
C VAL A 384 -1.98 0.89 4.33
N CYS A 385 -1.16 1.86 3.91
CA CYS A 385 0.19 1.55 3.40
C CYS A 385 1.22 1.38 4.52
N MET A 386 1.11 2.13 5.62
CA MET A 386 1.98 2.04 6.80
C MET A 386 1.51 0.96 7.75
N VAL A 387 2.24 -0.15 7.80
CA VAL A 387 1.90 -1.30 8.64
C VAL A 387 2.91 -1.43 9.78
N PRO A 388 2.47 -1.44 11.05
CA PRO A 388 3.35 -1.70 12.19
C PRO A 388 3.94 -3.11 12.15
N VAL A 389 5.24 -3.22 12.43
CA VAL A 389 5.99 -4.49 12.40
C VAL A 389 6.58 -4.76 13.78
N SER A 390 6.57 -6.03 14.19
CA SER A 390 7.13 -6.52 15.45
C SER A 390 8.06 -7.70 15.20
N ASP A 391 8.94 -8.00 16.16
CA ASP A 391 9.69 -9.26 16.19
C ASP A 391 8.89 -10.42 16.79
N ASP A 392 7.87 -10.10 17.59
CA ASP A 392 7.05 -11.06 18.31
C ASP A 392 5.71 -11.31 17.59
N TYR A 393 5.03 -12.39 17.98
CA TYR A 393 3.68 -12.69 17.50
C TYR A 393 2.67 -11.63 17.89
N ILE A 394 1.70 -11.41 17.00
CA ILE A 394 0.54 -10.59 17.29
C ILE A 394 -0.69 -11.49 17.38
N TRP A 395 -1.03 -11.88 18.60
CA TRP A 395 -2.19 -12.72 18.91
C TRP A 395 -3.50 -11.98 18.62
N ASP A 396 -3.61 -10.76 19.10
CA ASP A 396 -4.72 -9.85 18.87
C ASP A 396 -4.24 -8.39 18.84
N TYR A 397 -5.17 -7.43 18.84
CA TYR A 397 -4.78 -6.03 18.81
C TYR A 397 -4.30 -5.54 20.17
N GLU A 398 -4.81 -6.07 21.27
CA GLU A 398 -4.32 -5.70 22.59
C GLU A 398 -2.88 -6.18 22.80
N ALA A 399 -2.47 -7.32 22.24
CA ALA A 399 -1.07 -7.73 22.15
C ALA A 399 -0.27 -6.78 21.27
N ALA A 400 -0.81 -6.38 20.11
CA ALA A 400 -0.19 -5.35 19.27
C ALA A 400 -0.05 -4.01 20.03
N LYS A 401 -1.02 -3.67 20.88
CA LYS A 401 -1.10 -2.43 21.65
C LYS A 401 -0.27 -2.48 22.93
N LYS A 402 -0.12 -3.62 23.61
CA LYS A 402 0.80 -3.82 24.73
C LYS A 402 2.25 -3.80 24.28
N GLY A 403 2.52 -4.33 23.08
CA GLY A 403 3.75 -4.04 22.35
C GLY A 403 3.93 -2.55 22.03
N ARG A 404 2.82 -1.78 21.96
CA ARG A 404 2.77 -0.30 21.86
C ARG A 404 2.50 0.42 23.19
N GLU A 405 2.34 -0.21 24.37
CA GLU A 405 2.00 0.54 25.62
C GLU A 405 3.20 1.30 26.19
N LYS A 406 4.32 1.25 25.46
CA LYS A 406 5.27 2.36 25.37
C LYS A 406 4.74 3.52 24.50
N GLY A 407 3.45 3.91 24.54
CA GLY A 407 2.87 4.95 23.66
C GLY A 407 3.10 4.70 22.16
N LEU A 408 2.89 5.69 21.29
CA LEU A 408 3.61 5.69 20.00
C LEU A 408 5.09 5.79 20.36
N ALA A 409 5.71 4.64 20.65
CA ALA A 409 7.02 4.60 21.25
C ALA A 409 7.94 5.38 20.37
N LYS A 410 8.85 6.13 20.99
CA LYS A 410 9.92 6.79 20.26
C LYS A 410 10.54 5.81 19.27
N ASP A 411 10.48 4.49 19.50
CA ASP A 411 11.07 3.35 18.76
C ASP A 411 10.13 2.54 17.82
N GLN A 412 8.90 2.98 17.52
CA GLN A 412 8.01 2.21 16.62
C GLN A 412 8.66 1.95 15.24
N ILE A 413 8.48 0.74 14.70
CA ILE A 413 8.93 0.33 13.35
C ILE A 413 7.71 0.17 12.44
N LEU A 414 7.73 0.80 11.28
CA LEU A 414 6.64 0.79 10.30
C LEU A 414 7.12 0.39 8.91
N ALA A 415 6.51 -0.61 8.30
CA ALA A 415 6.75 -0.92 6.89
C ALA A 415 5.82 -0.09 5.99
N LEU A 416 6.39 0.66 5.04
CA LEU A 416 5.62 1.39 4.03
C LEU A 416 5.44 0.51 2.79
N THR A 417 4.26 -0.11 2.69
CA THR A 417 3.86 -1.02 1.61
C THR A 417 3.27 -0.25 0.42
N CYS A 418 3.05 -0.94 -0.71
CA CYS A 418 2.35 -0.36 -1.87
C CYS A 418 0.82 -0.26 -1.68
N GLY A 419 0.25 -0.78 -0.59
CA GLY A 419 -1.20 -0.81 -0.35
C GLY A 419 -1.98 -1.68 -1.36
N ASP A 420 -1.29 -2.55 -2.11
CA ASP A 420 -1.93 -3.42 -3.11
C ASP A 420 -2.69 -4.57 -2.45
N LEU A 421 -3.93 -4.77 -2.89
CA LEU A 421 -4.81 -5.84 -2.42
C LEU A 421 -4.13 -7.22 -2.46
N SER A 422 -3.34 -7.49 -3.50
CA SER A 422 -2.82 -8.84 -3.75
C SER A 422 -1.50 -9.14 -3.05
N GLY A 423 -0.97 -8.29 -2.15
CA GLY A 423 0.29 -8.67 -1.49
C GLY A 423 0.93 -7.72 -0.48
N HIS A 424 0.44 -6.48 -0.30
CA HIS A 424 1.02 -5.54 0.69
C HIS A 424 2.56 -5.50 0.71
N GLN A 425 3.20 -5.62 -0.45
CA GLN A 425 4.65 -5.69 -0.53
C GLN A 425 5.33 -4.32 -0.48
N ILE A 426 6.63 -4.32 -0.23
CA ILE A 426 7.43 -3.11 -0.24
C ILE A 426 8.06 -2.93 -1.61
N CYS A 427 7.59 -1.91 -2.34
CA CYS A 427 8.20 -1.43 -3.56
C CYS A 427 8.95 -0.14 -3.25
N HIS A 428 10.27 -0.10 -3.48
CA HIS A 428 11.10 1.06 -3.12
C HIS A 428 10.69 2.35 -3.82
N SER A 429 10.37 2.29 -5.11
CA SER A 429 9.87 3.45 -5.84
C SER A 429 8.52 3.93 -5.28
N ALA A 430 7.54 3.02 -5.11
CA ALA A 430 6.23 3.37 -4.55
C ALA A 430 6.35 4.00 -3.15
N SER A 431 7.12 3.36 -2.26
CA SER A 431 7.36 3.83 -0.91
C SER A 431 8.12 5.16 -0.88
N TYR A 432 9.08 5.40 -1.78
CA TYR A 432 9.77 6.68 -1.88
C TYR A 432 8.81 7.82 -2.25
N PHE A 433 7.96 7.64 -3.27
CA PHE A 433 7.04 8.70 -3.67
C PHE A 433 5.91 8.92 -2.66
N ALA A 434 5.41 7.87 -2.00
CA ALA A 434 4.49 7.99 -0.88
C ALA A 434 5.12 8.78 0.27
N PHE A 435 6.35 8.43 0.66
CA PHE A 435 7.12 9.12 1.70
C PHE A 435 7.35 10.58 1.35
N ARG A 436 7.81 10.86 0.12
CA ARG A 436 8.08 12.22 -0.35
C ARG A 436 6.82 13.08 -0.37
N PHE A 437 5.69 12.53 -0.82
CA PHE A 437 4.40 13.23 -0.78
C PHE A 437 4.02 13.61 0.66
N LEU A 438 4.12 12.67 1.62
CA LEU A 438 3.83 12.94 3.02
C LEU A 438 4.72 14.06 3.58
N VAL A 439 6.03 14.01 3.32
CA VAL A 439 6.99 15.01 3.79
C VAL A 439 6.68 16.40 3.22
N GLU A 440 6.40 16.50 1.92
CA GLU A 440 6.06 17.80 1.31
C GLU A 440 4.71 18.35 1.78
N VAL A 441 3.72 17.48 2.06
CA VAL A 441 2.47 17.92 2.71
C VAL A 441 2.79 18.46 4.10
N ALA A 442 3.56 17.73 4.91
CA ALA A 442 3.95 18.13 6.27
C ALA A 442 4.76 19.43 6.32
N GLU A 443 5.58 19.71 5.30
CA GLU A 443 6.31 20.97 5.15
C GLU A 443 5.38 22.18 5.00
N ASN A 444 4.17 21.98 4.47
CA ASN A 444 3.14 23.02 4.30
C ASN A 444 2.13 23.06 5.46
N ILE A 445 2.36 22.30 6.53
CA ILE A 445 1.52 22.27 7.75
C ILE A 445 2.26 23.00 8.89
N PRO A 446 1.57 23.78 9.74
CA PRO A 446 2.18 24.39 10.93
C PRO A 446 2.93 23.39 11.83
N LYS A 447 4.02 23.84 12.46
CA LYS A 447 4.95 22.97 13.21
C LYS A 447 4.30 22.25 14.39
N ASP A 448 3.33 22.89 15.02
CA ASP A 448 2.56 22.47 16.19
C ASP A 448 1.33 21.62 15.85
N HIS A 449 0.99 21.49 14.56
CA HIS A 449 -0.20 20.77 14.12
C HIS A 449 -0.06 19.24 14.31
N GLY A 450 -1.08 18.60 14.89
CA GLY A 450 -1.07 17.16 15.19
C GLY A 450 -0.78 16.26 13.98
N LEU A 451 -1.35 16.58 12.81
CA LEU A 451 -1.08 15.85 11.57
C LEU A 451 0.40 15.88 11.15
N ARG A 452 1.10 17.00 11.35
CA ARG A 452 2.52 17.11 11.03
C ARG A 452 3.34 16.15 11.89
N ASN A 453 3.01 16.05 13.19
CA ASN A 453 3.63 15.11 14.11
C ASN A 453 3.33 13.66 13.72
N ARG A 454 2.08 13.33 13.39
CA ARG A 454 1.71 11.99 12.91
C ARG A 454 2.48 11.58 11.65
N ILE A 455 2.64 12.50 10.68
CA ILE A 455 3.46 12.25 9.48
C ILE A 455 4.93 12.06 9.86
N ARG A 456 5.49 12.94 10.70
CA ARG A 456 6.87 12.82 11.19
C ARG A 456 7.12 11.47 11.83
N ASP A 457 6.26 11.06 12.77
CA ASP A 457 6.45 9.82 13.53
C ASP A 457 6.30 8.60 12.62
N ALA A 458 5.36 8.63 11.68
CA ALA A 458 5.20 7.57 10.68
C ALA A 458 6.41 7.44 9.75
N CYS A 459 6.94 8.57 9.25
CA CYS A 459 8.13 8.59 8.41
C CYS A 459 9.37 8.11 9.18
N LEU A 460 9.55 8.51 10.44
CA LEU A 460 10.66 8.02 11.28
C LEU A 460 10.56 6.52 11.53
N GLY A 461 9.36 6.02 11.84
CA GLY A 461 9.12 4.59 12.01
C GLY A 461 9.44 3.78 10.75
N HIS A 462 9.20 4.37 9.56
CA HIS A 462 9.62 3.75 8.31
C HIS A 462 11.13 3.79 8.08
N LEU A 463 11.81 4.88 8.44
CA LEU A 463 13.27 4.92 8.37
C LEU A 463 13.92 3.91 9.30
N ARG A 464 13.34 3.63 10.47
CA ARG A 464 13.79 2.51 11.32
C ARG A 464 13.60 1.16 10.65
N TRP A 465 12.46 0.94 10.00
CA TRP A 465 12.28 -0.29 9.23
C TRP A 465 13.38 -0.44 8.17
N VAL A 466 13.68 0.63 7.43
CA VAL A 466 14.71 0.63 6.39
C VAL A 466 16.11 0.38 6.98
N LEU A 467 16.50 1.10 8.04
CA LEU A 467 17.89 1.14 8.52
C LEU A 467 18.21 0.05 9.54
N LEU A 468 17.21 -0.43 10.29
CA LEU A 468 17.39 -1.40 11.38
C LEU A 468 16.79 -2.78 11.09
N LYS A 469 15.78 -2.88 10.22
CA LYS A 469 14.99 -4.11 10.02
C LYS A 469 15.20 -4.79 8.68
N ALA A 470 15.31 -4.01 7.61
CA ALA A 470 15.46 -4.54 6.26
C ALA A 470 16.83 -5.21 6.08
N GLU A 471 16.82 -6.45 5.62
CA GLU A 471 18.02 -7.22 5.29
C GLU A 471 18.82 -6.53 4.17
N ILE A 472 20.15 -6.59 4.25
CA ILE A 472 21.04 -5.96 3.28
C ILE A 472 21.91 -7.03 2.65
N ARG A 473 22.11 -6.94 1.35
CA ARG A 473 22.98 -7.85 0.59
C ARG A 473 24.18 -7.08 0.08
N GLU A 474 25.35 -7.52 0.52
CA GLU A 474 26.66 -7.00 0.11
C GLU A 474 26.91 -5.49 0.39
N GLY A 475 26.01 -4.76 1.03
CA GLY A 475 26.11 -3.28 1.18
C GLY A 475 24.99 -2.51 0.49
N LYS A 476 24.05 -3.20 -0.18
CA LYS A 476 22.90 -2.62 -0.87
C LYS A 476 21.59 -3.20 -0.37
N TYR A 477 20.57 -2.38 -0.47
CA TYR A 477 19.21 -2.88 -0.42
C TYR A 477 18.86 -3.62 -1.71
N ALA A 478 18.31 -4.83 -1.57
CA ALA A 478 17.59 -5.53 -2.62
C ALA A 478 16.33 -4.74 -3.05
N ARG A 479 15.61 -5.20 -4.07
CA ARG A 479 14.42 -4.49 -4.58
C ARG A 479 13.11 -4.88 -3.92
N ASN A 480 12.99 -6.15 -3.53
CA ASN A 480 11.72 -6.75 -3.13
C ASN A 480 11.85 -7.32 -1.72
N TYR A 481 11.02 -6.81 -0.81
CA TYR A 481 11.01 -7.21 0.59
C TYR A 481 9.63 -7.64 1.03
N TRP A 482 9.60 -8.66 1.87
CA TRP A 482 8.48 -8.90 2.75
C TRP A 482 8.40 -7.80 3.80
N ILE A 483 7.21 -7.62 4.36
CA ILE A 483 6.98 -6.61 5.39
C ILE A 483 7.88 -6.79 6.63
N SER A 484 8.30 -8.03 6.88
CA SER A 484 9.21 -8.42 7.96
C SER A 484 10.63 -7.85 7.82
N GLY A 485 10.99 -7.30 6.67
CA GLY A 485 12.37 -6.89 6.36
C GLY A 485 13.17 -7.95 5.61
N ARG A 486 12.63 -9.15 5.41
CA ARG A 486 13.32 -10.23 4.69
C ARG A 486 13.31 -10.03 3.18
N ILE A 487 14.43 -10.30 2.53
CA ILE A 487 14.52 -10.25 1.05
C ILE A 487 13.66 -11.37 0.47
N MET A 488 12.84 -11.04 -0.53
CA MET A 488 12.05 -12.04 -1.24
C MET A 488 12.96 -12.98 -2.06
N PRO A 489 12.63 -14.28 -2.14
CA PRO A 489 13.41 -15.19 -2.97
C PRO A 489 13.33 -14.79 -4.45
N PRO A 490 14.39 -15.04 -5.25
CA PRO A 490 14.37 -14.73 -6.67
C PRO A 490 13.18 -15.39 -7.38
N SER A 491 12.48 -14.62 -8.21
CA SER A 491 11.33 -15.11 -8.97
C SER A 491 11.27 -14.39 -10.31
N ILE A 492 10.85 -15.11 -11.36
CA ILE A 492 10.61 -14.52 -12.69
C ILE A 492 9.56 -13.41 -12.67
N ARG A 493 8.75 -13.34 -11.61
CA ARG A 493 7.69 -12.34 -11.43
C ARG A 493 8.17 -11.09 -10.73
N LEU A 494 9.26 -11.19 -9.99
CA LEU A 494 9.90 -10.07 -9.34
C LEU A 494 10.88 -9.42 -10.29
N LEU A 495 10.99 -8.10 -10.20
CA LEU A 495 12.03 -7.38 -10.88
C LEU A 495 13.36 -7.61 -10.17
N ASN A 496 14.42 -7.83 -10.94
CA ASN A 496 15.78 -7.89 -10.41
C ASN A 496 16.14 -6.59 -9.69
N ASP A 497 17.04 -6.74 -8.72
CA ASP A 497 17.71 -5.64 -8.03
C ASP A 497 18.28 -4.64 -9.05
N GLY A 498 18.05 -3.36 -8.78
CA GLY A 498 18.48 -2.26 -9.62
C GLY A 498 19.44 -1.34 -8.86
N PRO A 499 20.23 -0.53 -9.58
CA PRO A 499 21.17 0.39 -8.95
C PRO A 499 20.47 1.54 -8.17
N THR A 500 19.14 1.66 -8.29
CA THR A 500 18.34 2.73 -7.68
C THR A 500 17.74 2.36 -6.32
N ASP A 501 17.77 1.08 -5.93
CA ASP A 501 17.11 0.60 -4.72
C ASP A 501 17.69 1.21 -3.44
N THR A 502 19.01 1.32 -3.36
CA THR A 502 19.68 2.00 -2.25
C THR A 502 19.53 3.54 -2.30
N PRO A 503 19.71 4.20 -3.47
CA PRO A 503 19.40 5.63 -3.61
C PRO A 503 18.02 6.05 -3.11
N PHE A 504 16.96 5.28 -3.40
CA PHE A 504 15.61 5.60 -2.91
C PHE A 504 15.56 5.69 -1.38
N GLN A 505 16.22 4.79 -0.67
CA GLN A 505 16.22 4.76 0.79
C GLN A 505 17.00 5.93 1.40
N ILE A 506 18.18 6.24 0.84
CA ILE A 506 18.98 7.40 1.24
C ILE A 506 18.20 8.70 1.03
N LEU A 507 17.50 8.82 -0.09
CA LEU A 507 16.71 10.02 -0.38
C LEU A 507 15.51 10.18 0.57
N LYS A 508 14.88 9.09 1.06
CA LYS A 508 13.89 9.20 2.14
C LYS A 508 14.49 9.80 3.41
N ALA A 509 15.67 9.30 3.81
CA ALA A 509 16.38 9.80 4.99
C ALA A 509 16.71 11.30 4.85
N TYR A 510 17.10 11.72 3.65
CA TYR A 510 17.34 13.13 3.33
C TYR A 510 16.09 14.00 3.42
N GLU A 511 14.98 13.59 2.81
CA GLU A 511 13.74 14.37 2.84
C GLU A 511 13.22 14.53 4.27
N TYR A 512 13.33 13.46 5.09
CA TYR A 512 13.02 13.54 6.50
C TYR A 512 13.92 14.55 7.22
N HIS A 513 15.23 14.42 7.07
CA HIS A 513 16.21 15.28 7.71
C HIS A 513 15.99 16.75 7.35
N ARG A 514 15.69 17.02 6.07
CA ARG A 514 15.41 18.36 5.53
C ARG A 514 14.21 19.03 6.21
N VAL A 515 13.13 18.29 6.49
CA VAL A 515 11.86 18.87 6.96
C VAL A 515 11.70 18.80 8.48
N PHE A 516 12.24 17.78 9.14
CA PHE A 516 11.99 17.54 10.56
C PHE A 516 13.22 17.75 11.47
N ASP A 517 14.43 17.44 11.01
CA ASP A 517 15.61 17.36 11.90
C ASP A 517 16.43 18.64 12.05
N GLN A 518 16.16 19.70 11.28
CA GLN A 518 16.97 20.94 11.28
C GLN A 518 17.00 21.71 12.62
N THR A 519 16.31 21.22 13.66
CA THR A 519 16.13 21.93 14.94
C THR A 519 16.89 21.31 16.13
N ASN A 520 17.48 20.13 15.99
CA ASN A 520 18.18 19.44 17.10
C ASN A 520 19.64 19.13 16.75
N ASN A 521 20.57 19.40 17.68
CA ASN A 521 22.03 19.24 17.58
C ASN A 521 22.54 17.77 17.47
N GLY A 522 21.68 16.84 17.07
CA GLY A 522 21.93 15.43 16.81
C GLY A 522 20.67 14.86 16.17
N SER A 523 20.77 14.37 14.93
CA SER A 523 19.62 13.93 14.14
C SER A 523 19.44 12.44 14.34
N ASP A 524 18.24 12.01 14.78
CA ASP A 524 17.89 10.59 14.95
C ASP A 524 18.23 9.81 13.65
N VAL A 525 18.11 10.43 12.47
CA VAL A 525 18.45 9.82 11.17
C VAL A 525 19.96 9.78 10.88
N ILE A 526 20.72 10.82 11.26
CA ILE A 526 22.18 10.80 11.10
C ILE A 526 22.78 9.70 11.98
N ASP A 527 22.26 9.53 13.20
CA ASP A 527 22.70 8.47 14.11
C ASP A 527 22.38 7.09 13.51
N LEU A 528 21.16 6.87 12.99
CA LEU A 528 20.79 5.63 12.29
C LEU A 528 21.65 5.34 11.04
N LEU A 529 22.17 6.37 10.36
CA LEU A 529 23.10 6.21 9.24
C LEU A 529 24.56 5.99 9.67
N SER A 530 24.89 6.38 10.90
CA SER A 530 26.25 6.37 11.47
C SER A 530 26.50 5.21 12.43
N GLU A 531 25.46 4.57 12.95
CA GLU A 531 25.52 3.40 13.83
C GLU A 531 26.13 2.19 13.10
N ALA A 532 27.46 2.17 13.04
CA ALA A 532 28.28 0.99 12.80
C ALA A 532 28.21 -0.04 13.97
N GLY A 533 27.24 0.09 14.89
CA GLY A 533 27.25 -0.54 16.20
C GLY A 533 26.72 -1.97 16.29
N SER A 534 25.95 -2.46 15.31
CA SER A 534 25.40 -3.83 15.36
C SER A 534 26.01 -4.81 14.36
N GLY A 535 26.85 -4.35 13.42
CA GLY A 535 27.42 -5.20 12.37
C GLY A 535 26.42 -5.68 11.30
N GLU A 536 25.10 -5.58 11.55
CA GLU A 536 24.03 -6.16 10.73
C GLU A 536 23.16 -5.13 9.96
N GLY A 537 23.33 -3.82 10.20
CA GLY A 537 22.56 -2.73 9.55
C GLY A 537 23.22 -2.06 8.33
N PHE A 538 22.52 -1.07 7.74
CA PHE A 538 23.02 -0.32 6.57
C PHE A 538 24.16 0.61 6.94
N ALA A 539 25.33 0.37 6.35
CA ALA A 539 26.49 1.24 6.48
C ALA A 539 26.74 1.98 5.18
N VAL A 540 26.60 3.31 5.20
CA VAL A 540 26.88 4.19 4.05
C VAL A 540 28.25 3.90 3.43
N VAL A 541 29.26 3.65 4.27
CA VAL A 541 30.63 3.34 3.83
C VAL A 541 30.69 2.08 2.96
N LYS A 542 29.94 1.03 3.31
CA LYS A 542 29.90 -0.22 2.53
C LYS A 542 29.29 0.03 1.15
N TRP A 543 28.21 0.80 1.07
CA TRP A 543 27.60 1.16 -0.21
C TRP A 543 28.53 2.00 -1.10
N LEU A 544 29.24 2.97 -0.52
CA LEU A 544 30.23 3.78 -1.25
C LEU A 544 31.38 2.93 -1.80
N GLN A 545 31.89 1.98 -1.02
CA GLN A 545 32.92 1.03 -1.48
C GLN A 545 32.43 0.19 -2.66
N GLN A 546 31.16 -0.24 -2.63
CA GLN A 546 30.58 -0.97 -3.76
C GLN A 546 30.41 -0.10 -5.01
N LEU A 547 29.99 1.16 -4.86
CA LEU A 547 29.92 2.09 -5.99
C LEU A 547 31.29 2.31 -6.64
N GLU A 548 32.36 2.39 -5.83
CA GLU A 548 33.73 2.51 -6.34
C GLU A 548 34.16 1.25 -7.11
N GLN A 549 33.84 0.06 -6.60
CA GLN A 549 34.12 -1.21 -7.30
C GLN A 549 33.34 -1.34 -8.62
N GLU A 550 32.11 -0.83 -8.67
CA GLU A 550 31.26 -0.89 -9.85
C GLU A 550 31.55 0.20 -10.89
N ASP A 551 32.30 1.24 -10.51
CA ASP A 551 32.78 2.27 -11.43
C ASP A 551 33.99 1.76 -12.24
N ALA A 552 33.79 0.68 -12.97
CA ALA A 552 34.83 -0.02 -13.72
C ALA A 552 35.56 0.86 -14.77
N ARG A 553 34.99 2.02 -15.10
CA ARG A 553 35.53 2.97 -16.09
C ARG A 553 36.07 4.26 -15.46
N ASN A 554 36.02 4.38 -14.12
CA ASN A 554 36.31 5.62 -13.40
C ASN A 554 35.54 6.83 -13.96
N GLY A 555 34.33 6.59 -14.45
CA GLY A 555 33.48 7.61 -15.07
C GLY A 555 32.40 8.15 -14.13
N CYS A 556 32.26 7.57 -12.93
CA CYS A 556 31.08 7.74 -12.08
C CYS A 556 29.77 7.52 -12.83
N VAL A 557 29.76 6.41 -13.57
CA VAL A 557 28.60 5.93 -14.32
C VAL A 557 28.40 4.47 -14.00
N TRP A 558 27.27 4.13 -13.39
CA TRP A 558 26.99 2.79 -12.90
C TRP A 558 26.06 2.03 -13.83
N SER A 559 26.41 0.78 -14.14
CA SER A 559 25.61 -0.04 -15.03
C SER A 559 24.26 -0.39 -14.40
N HIS A 560 23.20 -0.38 -15.21
CA HIS A 560 21.93 -0.95 -14.78
C HIS A 560 21.98 -2.48 -14.71
N GLY A 561 22.81 -3.08 -15.58
CA GLY A 561 23.04 -4.51 -15.65
C GLY A 561 23.67 -4.89 -16.99
N ARG A 562 23.71 -6.19 -17.26
CA ARG A 562 24.27 -6.74 -18.51
C ARG A 562 23.19 -7.23 -19.46
N ARG A 563 23.38 -6.94 -20.75
CA ARG A 563 22.61 -7.49 -21.87
C ARG A 563 23.58 -8.00 -22.93
N VAL A 564 23.49 -9.27 -23.30
CA VAL A 564 24.33 -9.89 -24.34
C VAL A 564 25.83 -9.65 -24.06
N GLY A 565 26.25 -9.83 -22.80
CA GLY A 565 27.63 -9.61 -22.36
C GLY A 565 28.09 -8.15 -22.26
N MET A 566 27.26 -7.18 -22.63
CA MET A 566 27.59 -5.75 -22.52
C MET A 566 26.83 -5.08 -21.38
N ASP A 567 27.51 -4.24 -20.62
CA ASP A 567 26.87 -3.36 -19.65
C ASP A 567 26.00 -2.33 -20.37
N TYR A 568 24.78 -2.14 -19.87
CA TYR A 568 23.90 -1.07 -20.34
C TYR A 568 23.57 -0.12 -19.19
N TYR A 569 23.37 1.14 -19.57
CA TYR A 569 23.26 2.27 -18.65
C TYR A 569 21.95 3.00 -18.92
N ARG A 570 21.36 3.56 -17.86
CA ARG A 570 20.19 4.43 -17.98
C ARG A 570 20.46 5.75 -17.30
N LEU A 571 19.88 6.81 -17.86
CA LEU A 571 20.07 8.18 -17.38
C LEU A 571 19.32 8.42 -16.06
N ASP A 572 18.10 7.86 -15.92
CA ASP A 572 17.33 7.93 -14.67
C ASP A 572 18.11 7.32 -13.50
N ASP A 573 18.73 6.15 -13.69
CA ASP A 573 19.55 5.50 -12.66
C ASP A 573 20.68 6.43 -12.15
N GLN A 574 21.37 7.12 -13.06
CA GLN A 574 22.44 8.04 -12.68
C GLN A 574 21.91 9.21 -11.86
N ALA A 575 20.75 9.77 -12.26
CA ALA A 575 20.14 10.88 -11.54
C ALA A 575 19.82 10.51 -10.08
N TRP A 576 19.29 9.31 -9.86
CA TRP A 576 19.02 8.80 -8.51
C TRP A 576 20.30 8.62 -7.69
N ILE A 577 21.33 7.97 -8.25
CA ILE A 577 22.60 7.74 -7.54
C ILE A 577 23.26 9.07 -7.17
N TRP A 578 23.43 9.97 -8.15
CA TRP A 578 24.02 11.28 -7.90
C TRP A 578 23.22 12.12 -6.90
N GLY A 579 21.89 12.11 -7.02
CA GLY A 579 21.01 12.75 -6.04
C GLY A 579 21.22 12.24 -4.62
N SER A 580 21.38 10.92 -4.46
CA SER A 580 21.64 10.30 -3.16
C SER A 580 23.04 10.59 -2.61
N LEU A 581 24.08 10.61 -3.45
CA LEU A 581 25.43 11.04 -3.05
C LEU A 581 25.43 12.49 -2.58
N LYS A 582 24.71 13.36 -3.29
CA LYS A 582 24.56 14.77 -2.91
C LYS A 582 23.81 14.92 -1.59
N ALA A 583 22.75 14.15 -1.40
CA ALA A 583 21.99 14.09 -0.17
C ALA A 583 22.88 13.70 1.03
N LEU A 584 23.66 12.62 0.92
CA LEU A 584 24.63 12.21 1.94
C LEU A 584 25.67 13.30 2.21
N SER A 585 26.22 13.91 1.16
CA SER A 585 27.22 14.98 1.33
C SER A 585 26.69 16.17 2.12
N THR A 586 25.37 16.39 2.07
CA THR A 586 24.67 17.45 2.78
C THR A 586 24.43 17.05 4.23
N MET A 587 23.82 15.88 4.45
CA MET A 587 23.49 15.37 5.79
C MET A 587 24.74 15.12 6.66
N LEU A 588 25.74 14.43 6.10
CA LEU A 588 26.98 14.07 6.79
C LEU A 588 28.03 15.19 6.77
N LYS A 589 27.65 16.39 6.29
CA LYS A 589 28.50 17.58 6.24
C LYS A 589 29.91 17.32 5.68
N TRP A 590 30.04 16.51 4.63
CA TRP A 590 31.35 16.24 4.01
C TRP A 590 32.09 17.56 3.76
N ASN A 591 33.25 17.74 4.40
CA ASN A 591 34.00 19.00 4.43
C ASN A 591 34.35 19.43 3.00
N ALA A 592 34.60 20.73 2.79
CA ALA A 592 34.99 21.25 1.49
C ALA A 592 36.26 20.58 0.92
N GLU A 593 37.17 20.08 1.76
CA GLU A 593 38.39 19.36 1.36
C GLU A 593 38.11 17.91 0.93
N THR A 594 37.28 17.16 1.66
CA THR A 594 36.78 15.82 1.25
C THR A 594 35.83 15.88 0.05
N ARG A 595 34.99 16.93 -0.05
CA ARG A 595 34.20 17.24 -1.26
C ARG A 595 35.09 17.61 -2.42
N LYS A 596 36.13 18.43 -2.21
CA LYS A 596 37.10 18.80 -3.24
C LYS A 596 37.95 17.62 -3.65
N GLU A 597 38.34 16.69 -2.79
CA GLU A 597 39.10 15.51 -3.23
C GLU A 597 38.23 14.51 -3.98
N GLY A 598 37.00 14.23 -3.52
CA GLY A 598 36.06 13.36 -4.25
C GLY A 598 35.63 13.98 -5.58
N ILE A 599 35.17 15.24 -5.59
CA ILE A 599 34.71 15.93 -6.80
C ILE A 599 35.88 16.36 -7.70
N ASN A 600 37.05 16.75 -7.17
CA ASN A 600 38.22 17.05 -8.02
C ASN A 600 38.96 15.81 -8.51
N ARG A 601 38.89 14.64 -7.85
CA ARG A 601 39.32 13.37 -8.49
C ARG A 601 38.41 13.08 -9.69
N LEU A 602 37.12 13.34 -9.57
CA LEU A 602 36.13 13.16 -10.64
C LEU A 602 36.26 14.20 -11.77
N ALA A 603 36.47 15.47 -11.45
CA ALA A 603 36.64 16.53 -12.43
C ALA A 603 38.00 16.46 -13.15
N ARG A 604 39.08 16.01 -12.47
CA ARG A 604 40.41 15.85 -13.10
C ARG A 604 40.43 14.75 -14.16
N MET A 605 39.55 13.75 -14.09
CA MET A 605 39.45 12.69 -15.12
C MET A 605 38.74 13.16 -16.39
N TYR A 606 37.80 14.10 -16.31
CA TYR A 606 37.10 14.65 -17.47
C TYR A 606 37.84 15.79 -18.19
N SER A 607 38.77 16.47 -17.51
CA SER A 607 39.62 17.48 -18.16
C SER A 607 40.82 16.93 -18.92
N GLN A 608 41.06 15.61 -18.91
CA GLN A 608 42.20 14.98 -19.62
C GLN A 608 41.84 14.30 -20.95
N ASN A 609 40.57 14.17 -21.33
CA ASN A 609 40.21 13.73 -22.67
C ASN A 609 39.95 14.95 -23.57
N GLY A 610 40.94 15.24 -24.39
CA GLY A 610 41.00 16.38 -25.29
C GLY A 610 39.83 16.49 -26.26
N ARG A 611 39.65 17.72 -26.74
CA ARG A 611 38.82 18.09 -27.90
C ARG A 611 38.88 17.00 -28.98
N MET A 612 37.78 16.26 -29.15
CA MET A 612 37.49 15.59 -30.41
C MET A 612 36.74 16.57 -31.30
N GLU A 613 37.40 17.06 -32.35
CA GLU A 613 36.72 17.58 -33.53
C GLU A 613 36.12 16.40 -34.27
N TYR A 614 34.78 16.35 -34.33
CA TYR A 614 34.07 15.29 -35.03
C TYR A 614 34.18 15.47 -36.55
N ASN A 615 34.69 14.45 -37.24
CA ASN A 615 34.70 14.38 -38.70
C ASN A 615 33.31 13.91 -39.21
N GLN A 616 32.85 14.49 -40.32
CA GLN A 616 31.52 14.31 -40.92
C GLN A 616 31.21 12.82 -41.26
N GLU A 617 32.23 12.00 -41.48
CA GLU A 617 32.09 10.55 -41.77
C GLU A 617 31.70 9.71 -40.53
N GLU A 618 32.08 10.11 -39.31
CA GLU A 618 31.68 9.40 -38.08
C GLU A 618 30.20 9.64 -37.74
N MET A 619 29.67 10.80 -38.10
CA MET A 619 28.24 11.12 -37.99
C MET A 619 27.37 10.21 -38.89
N THR A 620 27.85 9.91 -40.11
CA THR A 620 27.18 9.01 -41.04
C THR A 620 27.23 7.54 -40.57
N ARG A 621 28.35 7.12 -39.95
CA ARG A 621 28.47 5.80 -39.29
C ARG A 621 27.61 5.65 -38.04
N LEU A 622 27.44 6.73 -37.28
CA LEU A 622 26.49 6.76 -36.16
C LEU A 622 25.06 6.56 -36.66
N GLN A 623 24.64 7.28 -37.71
CA GLN A 623 23.31 7.13 -38.31
C GLN A 623 23.03 5.70 -38.83
N GLN A 624 24.02 5.03 -39.42
CA GLN A 624 23.88 3.63 -39.87
C GLN A 624 23.87 2.60 -38.74
N LYS A 625 24.31 2.95 -37.52
CA LYS A 625 24.31 2.07 -36.33
C LYS A 625 22.97 2.08 -35.57
N TYR A 626 22.10 3.03 -35.87
CA TYR A 626 20.76 3.21 -35.29
C TYR A 626 19.67 2.66 -36.22
N ASP A 627 19.67 1.33 -36.32
CA ASP A 627 18.59 0.48 -36.80
C ASP A 627 17.27 0.77 -36.05
N PRO A 628 16.08 0.86 -36.70
CA PRO A 628 14.80 1.23 -36.08
C PRO A 628 14.34 0.34 -34.92
N GLU A 629 14.95 -0.83 -34.71
CA GLU A 629 14.70 -1.68 -33.53
C GLU A 629 15.46 -1.23 -32.26
N ARG A 630 16.30 -0.19 -32.34
CA ARG A 630 17.05 0.38 -31.22
C ARG A 630 16.48 1.73 -30.78
N LYS A 631 15.73 1.72 -29.67
CA LYS A 631 15.30 2.92 -28.92
C LYS A 631 16.44 3.95 -28.85
N SER A 632 16.20 5.15 -29.37
CA SER A 632 17.13 6.28 -29.28
C SER A 632 17.45 6.57 -27.81
N ARG A 633 18.73 6.62 -27.45
CA ARG A 633 19.18 6.90 -26.06
C ARG A 633 18.90 8.34 -25.59
N PHE A 634 18.37 9.19 -26.47
CA PHE A 634 18.05 10.59 -26.19
C PHE A 634 16.54 10.84 -26.06
N GLU A 635 15.70 9.85 -26.40
CA GLU A 635 14.26 9.98 -26.19
C GLU A 635 13.94 9.72 -24.72
N PHE A 636 13.15 10.59 -24.11
CA PHE A 636 12.62 10.35 -22.77
C PHE A 636 11.48 9.33 -22.78
N HIS A 637 11.57 8.40 -21.84
CA HIS A 637 10.58 7.42 -21.49
C HIS A 637 9.85 7.82 -20.19
N SER A 638 8.78 7.11 -19.87
CA SER A 638 7.93 7.43 -18.71
C SER A 638 8.66 7.47 -17.35
N ARG A 639 9.81 6.80 -17.23
CA ARG A 639 10.65 6.79 -16.01
C ARG A 639 11.57 8.01 -15.88
N ASP A 640 11.82 8.75 -16.96
CA ASP A 640 12.71 9.90 -16.96
C ASP A 640 12.11 11.14 -16.26
N THR A 641 10.93 10.97 -15.64
CA THR A 641 10.40 11.93 -14.65
C THR A 641 11.41 12.22 -13.53
N ALA A 642 12.27 11.25 -13.20
CA ALA A 642 13.39 11.40 -12.26
C ALA A 642 14.26 12.64 -12.53
N LEU A 643 14.46 13.00 -13.80
CA LEU A 643 15.30 14.12 -14.22
C LEU A 643 14.72 15.49 -13.87
N PHE A 644 13.45 15.54 -13.48
CA PHE A 644 12.72 16.77 -13.17
C PHE A 644 12.54 17.00 -11.67
N TYR A 645 12.99 16.07 -10.83
CA TYR A 645 12.88 16.17 -9.39
C TYR A 645 14.12 16.81 -8.78
N GLN A 646 13.92 17.60 -7.72
CA GLN A 646 15.03 18.01 -6.86
C GLN A 646 15.42 16.80 -6.01
N LEU A 647 16.59 16.24 -6.24
CA LEU A 647 17.15 15.10 -5.54
C LEU A 647 18.35 15.58 -4.72
N GLY A 648 18.32 15.39 -3.40
CA GLY A 648 19.36 15.93 -2.51
C GLY A 648 19.45 17.47 -2.54
N GLY A 649 18.33 18.15 -2.80
CA GLY A 649 18.23 19.61 -2.83
C GLY A 649 18.61 20.28 -4.16
N HIS A 650 18.93 19.51 -5.20
CA HIS A 650 19.32 20.02 -6.51
C HIS A 650 18.60 19.29 -7.65
N LEU A 651 18.35 19.97 -8.77
CA LEU A 651 17.99 19.27 -10.00
C LEU A 651 19.25 18.65 -10.59
N PHE A 652 19.15 17.43 -11.11
CA PHE A 652 20.29 16.70 -11.69
C PHE A 652 21.05 17.50 -12.77
N LEU A 653 20.39 18.44 -13.46
CA LEU A 653 20.95 19.21 -14.57
C LEU A 653 20.89 20.74 -14.38
N ASP A 654 20.79 21.23 -13.13
CA ASP A 654 20.73 22.68 -12.83
C ASP A 654 21.93 23.47 -13.39
N ASP A 655 23.12 22.87 -13.48
CA ASP A 655 24.34 23.53 -13.96
C ASP A 655 24.59 23.41 -15.48
N MET A 656 23.76 22.65 -16.21
CA MET A 656 23.98 22.29 -17.62
C MET A 656 22.91 22.90 -18.54
N ASN A 657 22.70 24.22 -18.41
CA ASN A 657 21.57 24.92 -19.05
C ASN A 657 21.43 24.68 -20.56
N ALA A 658 22.50 24.82 -21.35
CA ALA A 658 22.41 24.72 -22.81
C ALA A 658 22.27 23.27 -23.32
N PRO A 659 23.08 22.28 -22.88
CA PRO A 659 22.89 20.89 -23.27
C PRO A 659 21.54 20.32 -22.82
N TRP A 660 21.09 20.66 -21.61
CA TRP A 660 19.80 20.22 -21.09
C TRP A 660 18.63 20.78 -21.89
N GLU A 661 18.66 22.10 -22.17
CA GLU A 661 17.65 22.74 -23.00
C GLU A 661 17.61 22.14 -24.41
N ARG A 662 18.77 21.82 -25.01
CA ARG A 662 18.82 21.12 -26.31
C ARG A 662 18.20 19.72 -26.22
N THR A 663 18.48 18.96 -25.16
CA THR A 663 17.87 17.64 -24.95
C THR A 663 16.34 17.74 -24.79
N LEU A 664 15.85 18.74 -24.05
CA LEU A 664 14.41 19.01 -23.91
C LEU A 664 13.77 19.39 -25.24
N ASN A 665 14.42 20.26 -26.01
CA ASN A 665 13.94 20.68 -27.33
C ASN A 665 13.97 19.55 -28.36
N ALA A 666 14.92 18.62 -28.27
CA ALA A 666 15.01 17.46 -29.14
C ALA A 666 13.85 16.48 -28.93
N GLN A 667 13.20 16.50 -27.75
CA GLN A 667 12.13 15.56 -27.43
C GLN A 667 10.97 15.58 -28.43
N LYS A 668 10.63 16.74 -29.01
CA LYS A 668 9.55 16.85 -30.00
C LYS A 668 9.84 16.15 -31.33
N LEU A 669 11.11 15.84 -31.60
CA LEU A 669 11.57 15.29 -32.88
C LEU A 669 11.46 13.76 -32.96
N PHE A 670 11.16 13.07 -31.86
CA PHE A 670 11.11 11.60 -31.84
C PHE A 670 9.78 11.03 -32.39
N PRO A 671 9.81 10.13 -33.39
CA PRO A 671 8.60 9.63 -34.09
C PRO A 671 7.67 8.73 -33.27
N SER A 672 8.23 8.02 -32.28
CA SER A 672 7.57 7.11 -31.30
C SER A 672 6.51 7.78 -30.42
N LYS A 673 6.29 9.09 -30.62
CA LYS A 673 5.30 9.90 -29.92
C LYS A 673 4.00 10.09 -30.70
N ARG A 674 3.88 9.46 -31.88
CA ARG A 674 2.72 9.66 -32.77
C ARG A 674 1.47 8.85 -32.47
N ASP A 675 1.47 7.66 -31.84
CA ASP A 675 0.18 7.04 -31.45
C ASP A 675 0.15 5.74 -30.58
N THR A 676 1.27 5.16 -30.10
CA THR A 676 1.22 3.74 -29.64
C THR A 676 1.69 3.40 -28.22
N GLU A 677 1.85 4.36 -27.29
CA GLU A 677 1.97 4.02 -25.85
C GLU A 677 1.06 4.92 -24.99
N SER A 678 -0.22 5.01 -25.37
CA SER A 678 -1.27 5.75 -24.66
C SER A 678 -1.67 5.14 -23.30
N ASP A 679 -1.14 3.96 -22.94
CA ASP A 679 -1.56 3.20 -21.75
C ASP A 679 -0.76 3.49 -20.47
N ASN A 680 0.28 4.35 -20.51
CA ASN A 680 1.13 4.64 -19.34
C ASN A 680 0.89 6.04 -18.76
N SER A 681 0.21 6.11 -17.60
CA SER A 681 -0.06 7.34 -16.83
C SER A 681 1.17 8.21 -16.59
N LEU A 682 2.34 7.60 -16.36
CA LEU A 682 3.57 8.33 -16.11
C LEU A 682 4.06 9.11 -17.34
N ARG A 683 3.65 8.72 -18.55
CA ARG A 683 3.97 9.51 -19.75
C ARG A 683 3.25 10.85 -19.72
N TYR A 684 2.01 10.89 -19.24
CA TYR A 684 1.28 12.15 -18.98
C TYR A 684 1.89 12.93 -17.83
N GLY A 685 2.38 12.26 -16.79
CA GLY A 685 3.18 12.89 -15.73
C GLY A 685 4.44 13.57 -16.26
N LEU A 686 5.19 12.91 -17.14
CA LEU A 686 6.35 13.50 -17.81
C LEU A 686 5.97 14.69 -18.71
N ARG A 687 4.88 14.56 -19.49
CA ARG A 687 4.34 15.66 -20.30
C ARG A 687 4.05 16.89 -19.43
N LEU A 688 3.40 16.67 -18.27
CA LEU A 688 3.09 17.73 -17.32
C LEU A 688 4.34 18.42 -16.79
N LEU A 689 5.36 17.66 -16.37
CA LEU A 689 6.63 18.19 -15.88
C LEU A 689 7.37 19.02 -16.93
N MET A 690 7.40 18.54 -18.18
CA MET A 690 8.00 19.26 -19.31
C MET A 690 7.23 20.54 -19.65
N ALA A 691 5.90 20.46 -19.72
CA ALA A 691 5.03 21.58 -20.07
C ALA A 691 5.11 22.72 -19.06
N VAL A 692 5.18 22.40 -17.77
CA VAL A 692 5.42 23.38 -16.69
C VAL A 692 6.72 24.16 -16.89
N LYS A 693 7.75 23.51 -17.46
CA LYS A 693 9.06 24.11 -17.77
C LYS A 693 9.11 24.81 -19.14
N GLY A 694 7.97 24.88 -19.87
CA GLY A 694 7.89 25.54 -21.17
C GLY A 694 8.27 24.66 -22.37
N PHE A 695 8.33 23.34 -22.21
CA PHE A 695 8.69 22.42 -23.30
C PHE A 695 7.52 21.50 -23.67
N SER A 696 7.47 21.07 -24.93
CA SER A 696 6.48 20.10 -25.40
C SER A 696 7.14 18.76 -25.74
N THR A 697 6.40 17.67 -25.53
CA THR A 697 6.87 16.34 -25.90
C THR A 697 6.67 16.02 -27.37
N ASN A 698 5.80 16.73 -28.10
CA ASN A 698 5.53 16.46 -29.51
C ASN A 698 5.47 17.79 -30.30
N THR A 699 5.44 17.68 -31.63
CA THR A 699 5.30 18.86 -32.52
C THR A 699 3.86 19.35 -32.64
N LEU A 700 2.88 18.58 -32.16
CA LEU A 700 1.46 18.84 -32.36
C LEU A 700 0.91 19.87 -31.36
N HIS A 701 1.46 19.91 -30.15
CA HIS A 701 0.98 20.78 -29.09
C HIS A 701 2.02 21.80 -28.67
N GLN A 702 1.60 23.05 -28.54
CA GLN A 702 2.37 24.06 -27.81
C GLN A 702 2.43 23.68 -26.31
N PRO A 703 3.43 24.16 -25.54
CA PRO A 703 3.55 23.82 -24.12
C PRO A 703 2.29 24.10 -23.28
N ALA A 704 1.51 25.14 -23.62
CA ALA A 704 0.26 25.44 -22.94
C ALA A 704 -0.85 24.42 -23.24
N GLU A 705 -0.98 23.99 -24.49
CA GLU A 705 -1.94 22.95 -24.91
C GLU A 705 -1.54 21.59 -24.32
N ALA A 706 -0.25 21.27 -24.33
CA ALA A 706 0.28 20.04 -23.71
C ALA A 706 0.06 20.03 -22.20
N LEU A 707 0.12 21.20 -21.55
CA LEU A 707 -0.19 21.36 -20.13
C LEU A 707 -1.68 21.08 -19.86
N GLU A 708 -2.58 21.65 -20.65
CA GLU A 708 -4.03 21.44 -20.53
C GLU A 708 -4.42 19.99 -20.79
N GLU A 709 -3.87 19.38 -21.84
CA GLU A 709 -4.11 17.97 -22.19
C GLU A 709 -3.65 17.05 -21.05
N ALA A 710 -2.40 17.20 -20.59
CA ALA A 710 -1.87 16.39 -19.49
C ALA A 710 -2.70 16.56 -18.20
N GLN A 711 -3.16 17.77 -17.90
CA GLN A 711 -4.04 18.04 -16.76
C GLN A 711 -5.39 17.33 -16.89
N LYS A 712 -5.99 17.35 -18.08
CA LYS A 712 -7.26 16.64 -18.34
C LYS A 712 -7.13 15.15 -18.09
N PHE A 713 -6.05 14.52 -18.61
CA PHE A 713 -5.78 13.10 -18.39
C PHE A 713 -5.54 12.76 -16.93
N ILE A 714 -4.77 13.60 -16.22
CA ILE A 714 -4.48 13.40 -14.81
C ILE A 714 -5.76 13.50 -13.97
N LYS A 715 -6.63 14.48 -14.24
CA LYS A 715 -7.94 14.58 -13.55
C LYS A 715 -8.81 13.34 -13.81
N ALA A 716 -8.82 12.82 -15.03
CA ALA A 716 -9.52 11.58 -15.37
C ALA A 716 -8.89 10.31 -14.74
N GLY A 717 -7.67 10.41 -14.21
CA GLY A 717 -6.99 9.33 -13.48
C GLY A 717 -7.35 9.26 -12.00
N VAL A 718 -7.89 10.34 -11.41
CA VAL A 718 -8.36 10.38 -10.02
C VAL A 718 -9.73 9.69 -9.94
N LEU A 719 -9.83 8.68 -9.09
CA LEU A 719 -11.05 7.93 -8.81
C LEU A 719 -11.94 8.72 -7.84
N THR A 720 -13.24 8.39 -7.77
CA THR A 720 -14.17 9.08 -6.85
C THR A 720 -13.87 8.83 -5.37
N ASN A 721 -13.08 7.79 -5.05
CA ASN A 721 -12.56 7.57 -3.71
C ASN A 721 -11.35 8.47 -3.37
N GLY A 722 -10.98 9.43 -4.24
CA GLY A 722 -9.85 10.34 -4.07
C GLY A 722 -8.46 9.76 -4.42
N LEU A 723 -8.35 8.47 -4.71
CA LEU A 723 -7.09 7.81 -5.03
C LEU A 723 -6.81 7.83 -6.54
N PHE A 724 -5.54 7.66 -6.93
CA PHE A 724 -5.15 7.62 -8.34
C PHE A 724 -5.17 6.18 -8.88
N SER A 725 -5.78 5.98 -10.05
CA SER A 725 -5.86 4.64 -10.67
C SER A 725 -4.52 4.18 -11.27
N ASN A 726 -4.25 2.88 -11.16
CA ASN A 726 -3.18 2.21 -11.90
C ASN A 726 -3.47 2.06 -13.40
N ASN A 727 -4.75 2.00 -13.79
CA ASN A 727 -5.21 1.78 -15.16
C ASN A 727 -6.01 2.99 -15.65
N ILE A 728 -5.52 3.66 -16.70
CA ILE A 728 -6.18 4.84 -17.27
C ILE A 728 -7.13 4.49 -18.44
N ASN A 729 -6.91 3.38 -19.15
CA ASN A 729 -7.74 2.94 -20.28
C ASN A 729 -8.58 1.69 -19.96
N ASP A 730 -9.89 1.75 -20.23
CA ASP A 730 -10.80 0.60 -20.31
C ASP A 730 -10.67 -0.15 -21.66
N SER A 731 -9.97 0.42 -22.64
CA SER A 731 -9.97 -0.05 -24.04
C SER A 731 -8.83 -0.97 -24.42
N SER A 732 -7.86 -1.22 -23.54
CA SER A 732 -6.85 -2.21 -23.82
C SER A 732 -7.03 -3.41 -22.90
N GLU A 733 -7.34 -4.54 -23.53
CA GLU A 733 -6.84 -5.85 -23.09
C GLU A 733 -5.29 -5.85 -23.11
N ALA A 734 -4.63 -4.83 -22.56
CA ALA A 734 -3.19 -4.78 -22.40
C ALA A 734 -2.84 -5.74 -21.26
N VAL A 735 -2.79 -7.01 -21.63
CA VAL A 735 -2.41 -8.19 -20.85
C VAL A 735 -1.35 -7.82 -19.81
N PRO A 736 -1.72 -7.60 -18.53
CA PRO A 736 -0.75 -7.66 -17.47
C PRO A 736 -0.47 -9.14 -17.26
N HIS A 737 0.42 -9.72 -18.07
CA HIS A 737 1.10 -10.94 -17.65
C HIS A 737 1.65 -10.71 -16.23
N ASP A 738 1.66 -11.73 -15.37
CA ASP A 738 2.19 -11.66 -13.99
C ASP A 738 3.52 -10.88 -13.91
N TYR A 739 4.31 -10.94 -14.99
CA TYR A 739 5.58 -10.23 -15.22
C TYR A 739 5.54 -8.68 -15.15
N TYR A 740 4.37 -8.05 -15.35
CA TYR A 740 4.24 -6.58 -15.40
C TYR A 740 3.62 -5.98 -14.14
N ARG A 741 3.11 -6.79 -13.19
CA ARG A 741 2.45 -6.31 -11.96
C ARG A 741 3.32 -5.31 -11.20
N ASP A 742 4.55 -5.69 -10.88
CA ASP A 742 5.48 -4.87 -10.10
C ASP A 742 5.91 -3.59 -10.82
N ARG A 743 5.78 -3.54 -12.15
CA ARG A 743 6.15 -2.36 -12.93
C ARG A 743 5.16 -1.22 -12.73
N ASN A 744 3.93 -1.48 -12.30
CA ASN A 744 2.89 -0.44 -12.22
C ASN A 744 2.58 0.02 -10.79
N LEU A 745 3.00 -0.72 -9.76
CA LEU A 745 2.67 -0.42 -8.34
C LEU A 745 3.10 0.97 -7.86
N HIS A 746 4.15 1.54 -8.45
CA HIS A 746 4.66 2.86 -8.09
C HIS A 746 3.91 4.01 -8.76
N ILE A 747 3.20 3.75 -9.86
CA ILE A 747 2.58 4.78 -10.71
C ILE A 747 1.66 5.72 -9.92
N PRO A 748 0.73 5.25 -9.07
CA PRO A 748 -0.20 6.13 -8.35
C PRO A 748 0.52 7.11 -7.45
N PHE A 749 1.54 6.63 -6.73
CA PHE A 749 2.33 7.46 -5.83
C PHE A 749 3.20 8.46 -6.57
N VAL A 750 3.80 8.08 -7.71
CA VAL A 750 4.55 9.02 -8.54
C VAL A 750 3.61 10.09 -9.11
N MET A 751 2.44 9.70 -9.61
CA MET A 751 1.46 10.64 -10.15
C MET A 751 0.94 11.58 -9.06
N LEU A 752 0.62 11.06 -7.87
CA LEU A 752 0.26 11.84 -6.69
C LEU A 752 1.33 12.90 -6.39
N TYR A 753 2.59 12.51 -6.38
CA TYR A 753 3.72 13.41 -6.17
C TYR A 753 3.89 14.45 -7.29
N ILE A 754 3.75 14.07 -8.56
CA ILE A 754 3.83 14.99 -9.71
C ILE A 754 2.70 16.03 -9.62
N ILE A 755 1.47 15.60 -9.32
CA ILE A 755 0.31 16.47 -9.17
C ILE A 755 0.57 17.51 -8.08
N TRP A 756 1.06 17.05 -6.92
CA TRP A 756 1.35 17.89 -5.77
C TRP A 756 2.50 18.88 -6.03
N SER A 757 3.63 18.40 -6.53
CA SER A 757 4.83 19.22 -6.78
C SER A 757 4.65 20.27 -7.88
N THR A 758 3.66 20.09 -8.75
CA THR A 758 3.35 21.04 -9.84
C THR A 758 2.11 21.90 -9.58
N ARG A 759 1.51 21.83 -8.38
CA ARG A 759 0.24 22.49 -8.02
C ARG A 759 0.21 24.01 -8.23
N ASP A 760 1.35 24.69 -8.13
CA ASP A 760 1.44 26.15 -8.30
C ASP A 760 1.71 26.59 -9.75
N LYS A 761 1.98 25.64 -10.64
CA LYS A 761 2.45 25.90 -12.00
C LYS A 761 1.31 25.71 -13.01
N VAL A 762 0.49 26.74 -13.15
CA VAL A 762 -0.68 26.78 -14.04
C VAL A 762 -0.39 27.34 -15.44
N THR A 763 0.73 28.03 -15.61
CA THR A 763 1.21 28.51 -16.91
C THR A 763 2.61 27.96 -17.20
N PRO A 764 2.95 27.67 -18.47
CA PRO A 764 4.32 27.31 -18.83
C PRO A 764 5.28 28.43 -18.47
N GLN A 765 6.29 28.13 -17.66
CA GLN A 765 7.33 29.10 -17.32
C GLN A 765 8.57 28.77 -18.14
N LYS A 766 8.98 29.68 -19.04
CA LYS A 766 10.30 29.56 -19.70
C LYS A 766 11.38 29.55 -18.60
N MET A 767 12.35 28.64 -18.70
CA MET A 767 13.42 28.44 -17.69
C MET A 767 14.06 29.77 -17.23
N HIS A 768 14.19 30.76 -18.11
CA HIS A 768 14.77 32.07 -17.79
C HIS A 768 14.06 32.90 -16.71
N ALA A 769 12.76 32.73 -16.48
CA ALA A 769 12.02 33.56 -15.52
C ALA A 769 12.05 33.01 -14.08
N THR A 770 12.26 31.70 -13.90
CA THR A 770 12.09 31.02 -12.60
C THR A 770 13.36 31.06 -11.74
N MET A 771 14.53 31.31 -12.33
CA MET A 771 15.80 31.35 -11.59
C MET A 771 15.96 32.59 -10.70
N LYS A 772 15.27 33.71 -11.00
CA LYS A 772 15.33 34.88 -10.10
C LYS A 772 14.53 34.67 -8.82
N ASP A 773 13.32 34.10 -8.88
CA ASP A 773 12.44 33.93 -7.71
C ASP A 773 12.90 32.85 -6.72
N ILE A 774 13.55 31.77 -7.20
CA ILE A 774 14.02 30.68 -6.33
C ILE A 774 15.28 31.09 -5.55
N THR A 775 16.16 31.88 -6.18
CA THR A 775 17.35 32.43 -5.52
C THR A 775 16.96 33.44 -4.44
N THR A 776 15.91 34.23 -4.66
CA THR A 776 15.40 35.17 -3.64
C THR A 776 14.83 34.47 -2.41
N ARG A 777 14.15 33.32 -2.57
CA ARG A 777 13.69 32.50 -1.42
C ARG A 777 14.84 31.85 -0.63
N GLN A 778 15.93 31.45 -1.29
CA GLN A 778 17.12 30.94 -0.60
C GLN A 778 17.94 32.03 0.09
N THR A 779 17.95 33.26 -0.44
CA THR A 779 18.71 34.38 0.15
C THR A 779 18.04 34.95 1.42
N ILE A 780 16.71 34.84 1.52
CA ILE A 780 15.95 35.26 2.73
C ILE A 780 16.15 34.29 3.91
N VAL A 781 16.57 33.04 3.66
CA VAL A 781 16.85 32.05 4.72
C VAL A 781 18.32 32.10 5.19
N MET A 782 19.23 32.70 4.41
CA MET A 782 20.64 32.87 4.81
C MET A 782 20.96 34.24 5.45
N SER A 783 19.96 35.08 5.70
CA SER A 783 20.12 36.41 6.32
C SER A 783 19.33 36.61 7.62
N ARG A 784 19.05 35.53 8.35
CA ARG A 784 18.63 35.59 9.76
C ARG A 784 19.44 34.65 10.63
#